data_AF-A0A7C8N3W7-F1
#
_entry.id   AF-A0A7C8N3W7-F1
#
_cell.length_a   1.000
_cell.length_b   1.000
_cell.length_c   1.000
_cell.angle_alpha   90.00
_cell.angle_beta   90.00
_cell.angle_gamma   90.00
#
_symmetry.space_group_name_H-M   'P 1'
#
loop_
_entity.id
_entity.type
_entity.pdbx_description
1 polymer ?
#
loop_
_entity_poly.entity_id
_entity_poly.type
_entity_poly.pdbx_seq_one_letter_code
_entity_poly.pdbx_strand_id
1 'polypeptide(L)'
;MPQAQDNARVFFLIFLLFWLASSPDTGPGLIAGPTQIRNRIAHQRAAHGVLNSTEWGDFVPRLPDDPPETEYQYLNLTGFREEDNFAWEDLGRFKNRCEEWSRNAVGIPESQQPVWQNATGVVRGLWERSNASVSRTHSSYNLTHISPDVVWNGLNSDWSRNVTGREGKILVRIDDPEDAATEPEQLDPKIFHEDHIRARHVSTTVTVEDTDGTGNSWEMRLHGVHWPKSGALLFTTTSDKTLGGTLDRKERRAFTDQSDPWASTIDAPAEVWNPAPHCEYLLYVQIHPIDHDILGVQPSLTGPENIIKAIHNIENELRFPQGAPHTSTPKLQMSAVLYSPDCAFFLESKGPPAYAPADGEHLLGVKQEVFLHNVSTWLLGLAVVLFGQVQLLKLQMRETSTPSTLGRVSFYTGSVMLLADGVIFAGSAAWSLSASNTLLPSLVVTCVSFLSMTIGTFFLSEIYKVQEPEWRRQERERERQNPPTANPVRAEPPPIRSATTQDNTTTGRGRAVSPPIIIPSDQDIDAEIAEVNNASANNAILPAPVTAGTPAASLQTNGTPISTIFGRFVLIGICILFLSLAAVTWRPSLRVAYFNLIAFVYLSMWVPQIYRNVYRNCRQALSWQFVVGQSILRLLPIAYFYIWSENFAFAEPDWTAFAILIGWVWLQIWVLIGQSVLGPRFGLPKDWMPEAWEYHPVLKEDNIEAGGLPIGLVSAPNSPIIERIKSGDDGRDKKRTNIHVIDCAICREVLEVPVVKAGEDDPTAGGDIIFVTNMRLLNVKSHQLEEFFGDSIPDYAILSHTWGEVEVTFQGLQHWTHKWKRGYVKIKRTCQLAAEDGLEWVAINSMFEWYRNSRICYIFLEDVPSPVLGKHNEEAFCKARWFTRGWTLQEFIAPINIKLFDSSWEMVKSTDCSFIAGHFTTEEEPSSRLYRASHFERDLLQHFTGIDRNDWGSADVPTILSWAANRRTSRLEDMAYCLLGLLDVKMPLLYGEGSNAFPRLLEEVIKKSNSHGMLAAWYGIRMFEREIHEDPSPRRA
;
A
#
# COMPACT_ATOMS: atom_id res chain seq x y z
N MET A 1 12.39 28.03 11.79
CA MET A 1 12.21 26.59 12.08
C MET A 1 13.14 25.82 11.15
N PRO A 2 14.03 24.94 11.65
CA PRO A 2 14.93 24.20 10.77
C PRO A 2 14.11 23.32 9.81
N GLN A 3 14.57 23.21 8.56
CA GLN A 3 13.90 22.46 7.50
C GLN A 3 13.72 20.99 7.92
N ALA A 4 12.58 20.40 7.58
CA ALA A 4 12.20 19.03 7.98
C ALA A 4 13.23 17.94 7.62
N GLN A 5 14.18 18.23 6.71
CA GLN A 5 15.29 17.34 6.36
C GLN A 5 16.37 17.27 7.46
N ASP A 6 16.62 18.33 8.20
CA ASP A 6 17.60 18.33 9.29
C ASP A 6 17.10 17.50 10.48
N ASN A 7 15.80 17.55 10.76
CA ASN A 7 15.19 16.75 11.82
C ASN A 7 15.24 15.24 11.52
N ALA A 8 15.11 14.83 10.26
CA ALA A 8 15.20 13.43 9.87
C ALA A 8 16.65 12.90 9.99
N ARG A 9 17.64 13.73 9.64
CA ARG A 9 19.06 13.40 9.84
C ARG A 9 19.40 13.31 11.31
N VAL A 10 18.96 14.26 12.12
CA VAL A 10 19.15 14.26 13.57
C VAL A 10 18.45 13.06 14.21
N PHE A 11 17.23 12.72 13.80
CA PHE A 11 16.53 11.52 14.29
C PHE A 11 17.28 10.24 13.90
N PHE A 12 17.76 10.13 12.66
CA PHE A 12 18.57 8.99 12.24
C PHE A 12 19.89 8.91 13.02
N LEU A 13 20.52 10.04 13.31
CA LEU A 13 21.76 10.11 14.10
C LEU A 13 21.50 9.75 15.57
N ILE A 14 20.39 10.22 16.15
CA ILE A 14 19.95 9.84 17.50
C ILE A 14 19.60 8.35 17.54
N PHE A 15 18.92 7.83 16.52
CA PHE A 15 18.59 6.41 16.40
C PHE A 15 19.86 5.55 16.26
N LEU A 16 20.82 5.97 15.44
CA LEU A 16 22.11 5.31 15.27
C LEU A 16 22.91 5.35 16.58
N LEU A 17 22.93 6.48 17.28
CA LEU A 17 23.59 6.63 18.58
C LEU A 17 22.89 5.80 19.65
N PHE A 18 21.56 5.75 19.67
CA PHE A 18 20.79 4.89 20.54
C PHE A 18 21.07 3.42 20.21
N TRP A 19 21.12 3.02 18.94
CA TRP A 19 21.47 1.67 18.51
C TRP A 19 22.86 1.25 19.00
N LEU A 20 23.87 2.09 18.76
CA LEU A 20 25.23 1.88 19.23
C LEU A 20 25.31 1.82 20.76
N ALA A 21 24.45 2.55 21.47
CA ALA A 21 24.40 2.56 22.94
C ALA A 21 23.55 1.44 23.54
N SER A 22 22.61 0.88 22.79
CA SER A 22 21.63 -0.14 23.27
C SER A 22 22.06 -1.57 22.94
N SER A 23 23.00 -1.76 22.03
CA SER A 23 23.63 -3.06 21.77
C SER A 23 24.59 -3.33 22.95
N PRO A 24 24.30 -4.30 23.84
CA PRO A 24 25.17 -4.57 24.98
C PRO A 24 26.51 -5.19 24.56
N ASP A 25 26.55 -5.87 23.40
CA ASP A 25 27.68 -6.76 23.06
C ASP A 25 28.24 -6.62 21.63
N THR A 26 27.64 -5.80 20.75
CA THR A 26 28.09 -5.68 19.34
C THR A 26 28.74 -4.32 19.04
N GLY A 27 29.95 -4.12 19.54
CA GLY A 27 30.82 -3.08 19.00
C GLY A 27 31.22 -3.40 17.55
N PRO A 28 31.33 -2.41 16.63
CA PRO A 28 31.85 -2.67 15.30
C PRO A 28 33.27 -3.25 15.41
N GLY A 29 33.46 -4.47 14.92
CA GLY A 29 34.74 -5.18 14.95
C GLY A 29 35.82 -4.39 14.23
N LEU A 30 36.67 -3.71 15.00
CA LEU A 30 37.90 -3.12 14.50
C LEU A 30 38.94 -4.24 14.32
N ILE A 31 39.60 -4.23 13.18
CA ILE A 31 40.59 -5.22 12.73
C ILE A 31 41.63 -5.45 13.83
N ALA A 32 41.69 -6.66 14.39
CA ALA A 32 42.75 -7.04 15.33
C ALA A 32 44.11 -6.94 14.64
N GLY A 33 45.13 -6.42 15.34
CA GLY A 33 46.49 -6.35 14.79
C GLY A 33 47.02 -7.78 14.49
N PRO A 34 47.74 -8.01 13.38
CA PRO A 34 48.28 -9.33 13.03
C PRO A 34 49.15 -9.97 14.12
N THR A 35 49.76 -9.16 14.98
CA THR A 35 50.58 -9.59 16.13
C THR A 35 49.74 -10.19 17.25
N GLN A 36 48.56 -9.64 17.54
CA GLN A 36 47.65 -10.15 18.58
C GLN A 36 47.09 -11.52 18.20
N ILE A 37 46.70 -11.68 16.93
CA ILE A 37 46.21 -12.97 16.40
C ILE A 37 47.30 -14.04 16.50
N ARG A 38 48.54 -13.70 16.14
CA ARG A 38 49.68 -14.64 16.22
C ARG A 38 49.98 -15.07 17.65
N ASN A 39 49.92 -14.16 18.61
CA ASN A 39 50.10 -14.47 20.03
C ASN A 39 48.99 -15.39 20.54
N ARG A 40 47.72 -15.15 20.17
CA ARG A 40 46.57 -16.00 20.53
C ARG A 40 46.70 -17.41 19.94
N ILE A 41 47.10 -17.53 18.67
CA ILE A 41 47.36 -18.84 18.04
C ILE A 41 48.51 -19.57 18.75
N ALA A 42 49.58 -18.86 19.12
CA ALA A 42 50.69 -19.46 19.85
C ALA A 42 50.27 -19.95 21.25
N HIS A 43 49.44 -19.18 21.95
CA HIS A 43 48.86 -19.57 23.24
C HIS A 43 47.98 -20.82 23.11
N GLN A 44 47.06 -20.85 22.15
CA GLN A 44 46.20 -22.02 21.87
C GLN A 44 47.03 -23.26 21.49
N ARG A 45 48.11 -23.09 20.72
CA ARG A 45 49.02 -24.19 20.36
C ARG A 45 49.79 -24.73 21.58
N ALA A 46 50.16 -23.87 22.54
CA ALA A 46 50.79 -24.29 23.79
C ALA A 46 49.80 -25.07 24.67
N ALA A 47 48.57 -24.58 24.83
CA ALA A 47 47.51 -25.27 25.58
C ALA A 47 47.21 -26.66 24.97
N HIS A 48 47.08 -26.75 23.64
CA HIS A 48 46.94 -28.03 22.94
C HIS A 48 48.14 -28.96 23.15
N GLY A 49 49.35 -28.42 23.23
CA GLY A 49 50.56 -29.19 23.53
C GLY A 49 50.48 -29.88 24.89
N VAL A 50 49.98 -29.17 25.91
CA VAL A 50 49.75 -29.75 27.26
C VAL A 50 48.67 -30.82 27.19
N LEU A 51 47.53 -30.54 26.55
CA LEU A 51 46.41 -31.50 26.45
C LEU A 51 46.76 -32.79 25.68
N ASN A 52 47.64 -32.69 24.69
CA ASN A 52 48.11 -33.86 23.95
C ASN A 52 49.06 -34.74 24.79
N SER A 53 49.67 -34.16 25.83
CA SER A 53 50.52 -34.89 26.77
C SER A 53 49.79 -35.43 28.00
N THR A 54 48.54 -35.02 28.24
CA THR A 54 47.75 -35.46 29.39
C THR A 54 46.94 -36.72 29.11
N GLU A 55 46.95 -37.65 30.05
CA GLU A 55 46.12 -38.85 30.07
C GLU A 55 44.96 -38.73 31.07
N TRP A 56 44.05 -39.71 31.04
CA TRP A 56 42.96 -39.78 31.99
C TRP A 56 43.51 -40.00 33.41
N GLY A 57 43.19 -39.09 34.33
CA GLY A 57 43.66 -39.15 35.72
C GLY A 57 44.70 -38.09 36.09
N ASP A 58 45.24 -37.34 35.12
CA ASP A 58 46.24 -36.29 35.39
C ASP A 58 45.65 -35.02 36.03
N PHE A 59 44.31 -34.91 36.07
CA PHE A 59 43.60 -33.84 36.77
C PHE A 59 42.70 -34.44 37.86
N VAL A 60 43.14 -34.30 39.10
CA VAL A 60 42.44 -34.74 40.31
C VAL A 60 42.47 -33.56 41.30
N PRO A 61 41.46 -32.67 41.24
CA PRO A 61 41.34 -31.57 42.18
C PRO A 61 40.97 -32.11 43.56
N ARG A 62 41.31 -31.36 44.61
CA ARG A 62 40.98 -31.73 45.99
C ARG A 62 39.46 -31.73 46.20
N LEU A 63 38.88 -32.87 46.60
CA LEU A 63 37.47 -32.94 46.96
C LEU A 63 37.26 -32.71 48.47
N PRO A 64 36.11 -32.17 48.91
CA PRO A 64 35.83 -31.90 50.33
C PRO A 64 35.85 -33.16 51.21
N ASP A 65 35.48 -34.30 50.63
CA ASP A 65 35.32 -35.59 51.33
C ASP A 65 36.60 -36.46 51.28
N ASP A 66 37.66 -36.00 50.62
CA ASP A 66 38.89 -36.78 50.47
C ASP A 66 39.72 -36.79 51.77
N PRO A 67 40.28 -37.95 52.17
CA PRO A 67 41.21 -38.01 53.29
C PRO A 67 42.44 -37.14 53.01
N PRO A 68 43.07 -36.54 54.04
CA PRO A 68 44.17 -35.60 53.89
C PRO A 68 45.44 -36.18 53.24
N GLU A 69 45.50 -37.51 53.06
CA GLU A 69 46.60 -38.23 52.41
C GLU A 69 46.40 -38.41 50.89
N THR A 70 45.27 -37.97 50.33
CA THR A 70 44.96 -38.13 48.89
C THR A 70 45.84 -37.21 48.05
N GLU A 71 46.57 -37.78 47.08
CA GLU A 71 47.38 -37.02 46.13
C GLU A 71 46.47 -36.21 45.20
N TYR A 72 46.68 -34.90 45.14
CA TYR A 72 45.99 -33.98 44.22
C TYR A 72 46.92 -33.60 43.07
N GLN A 73 46.36 -33.50 41.87
CA GLN A 73 47.10 -33.17 40.65
C GLN A 73 46.33 -32.12 39.84
N TYR A 74 47.00 -31.01 39.56
CA TYR A 74 46.48 -29.89 38.77
C TYR A 74 47.25 -29.80 37.45
N LEU A 75 46.60 -29.27 36.41
CA LEU A 75 47.22 -29.11 35.10
C LEU A 75 47.73 -27.69 34.92
N ASN A 76 48.83 -27.52 34.19
CA ASN A 76 49.34 -26.20 33.83
C ASN A 76 48.54 -25.61 32.65
N LEU A 77 47.23 -25.43 32.86
CA LEU A 77 46.27 -24.83 31.93
C LEU A 77 45.42 -23.83 32.70
N THR A 78 45.10 -22.69 32.08
CA THR A 78 44.24 -21.66 32.68
C THR A 78 42.91 -22.26 33.10
N GLY A 79 42.49 -22.00 34.34
CA GLY A 79 41.29 -22.57 34.96
C GLY A 79 41.50 -23.94 35.59
N PHE A 80 42.61 -24.63 35.34
CA PHE A 80 42.96 -25.94 35.89
C PHE A 80 44.16 -25.90 36.85
N ARG A 81 44.68 -24.72 37.18
CA ARG A 81 45.71 -24.54 38.20
C ARG A 81 45.08 -24.35 39.57
N GLU A 82 45.78 -24.75 40.63
CA GLU A 82 45.32 -24.55 42.00
C GLU A 82 45.16 -23.05 42.34
N GLU A 83 46.06 -22.21 41.85
CA GLU A 83 46.05 -20.75 42.06
C GLU A 83 44.88 -20.00 41.41
N ASP A 84 44.20 -20.61 40.44
CA ASP A 84 43.08 -19.99 39.72
C ASP A 84 41.80 -19.94 40.57
N ASN A 85 41.72 -20.72 41.67
CA ASN A 85 40.61 -20.74 42.64
C ASN A 85 39.22 -21.10 42.06
N PHE A 86 39.18 -21.92 41.01
CA PHE A 86 37.92 -22.45 40.47
C PHE A 86 37.32 -23.48 41.44
N ALA A 87 35.99 -23.59 41.49
CA ALA A 87 35.24 -24.43 42.42
C ALA A 87 35.27 -25.94 42.09
N TRP A 88 36.42 -26.47 41.65
CA TRP A 88 36.56 -27.88 41.26
C TRP A 88 36.29 -28.91 42.36
N GLU A 89 36.12 -28.48 43.60
CA GLU A 89 35.64 -29.27 44.74
C GLU A 89 34.29 -29.97 44.44
N ASP A 90 33.41 -29.34 43.66
CA ASP A 90 32.11 -29.91 43.28
C ASP A 90 32.15 -30.83 42.05
N LEU A 91 33.35 -31.09 41.49
CA LEU A 91 33.50 -31.98 40.32
C LEU A 91 32.99 -33.41 40.62
N GLY A 92 33.20 -33.90 41.85
CA GLY A 92 32.67 -35.20 42.28
C GLY A 92 31.14 -35.23 42.26
N ARG A 93 30.49 -34.16 42.72
CA ARG A 93 29.03 -34.00 42.67
C ARG A 93 28.52 -33.98 41.24
N PHE A 94 29.18 -33.26 40.34
CA PHE A 94 28.86 -33.25 38.91
C PHE A 94 28.95 -34.65 38.30
N LYS A 95 30.06 -35.37 38.50
CA LYS A 95 30.27 -36.73 37.97
C LYS A 95 29.18 -37.70 38.47
N ASN A 96 28.91 -37.70 39.77
CA ASN A 96 27.88 -38.56 40.36
C ASN A 96 26.50 -38.28 39.75
N ARG A 97 26.18 -37.00 39.52
CA ARG A 97 24.91 -36.60 38.89
C ARG A 97 24.84 -37.05 37.43
N CYS A 98 25.91 -36.88 36.65
CA CYS A 98 25.95 -37.36 35.25
C CYS A 98 25.76 -38.88 35.17
N GLU A 99 26.42 -39.65 36.05
CA GLU A 99 26.24 -41.10 36.11
C GLU A 99 24.82 -41.51 36.49
N GLU A 100 24.21 -40.82 37.46
CA GLU A 100 22.82 -41.05 37.86
C GLU A 100 21.88 -40.87 36.67
N TRP A 101 22.06 -39.80 35.89
CA TRP A 101 21.22 -39.50 34.72
C TRP A 101 21.42 -40.50 33.60
N SER A 102 22.67 -40.90 33.34
CA SER A 102 22.97 -41.95 32.38
C SER A 102 22.33 -43.28 32.76
N ARG A 103 22.44 -43.68 34.03
CA ARG A 103 21.80 -44.91 34.56
C ARG A 103 20.28 -44.85 34.50
N ASN A 104 19.68 -43.70 34.81
CA ASN A 104 18.23 -43.52 34.79
C ASN A 104 17.67 -43.53 33.35
N ALA A 105 18.39 -42.97 32.39
CA ALA A 105 17.94 -42.90 31.00
C ALA A 105 18.16 -44.21 30.24
N VAL A 106 19.36 -44.78 30.29
CA VAL A 106 19.77 -45.88 29.39
C VAL A 106 19.92 -47.22 30.13
N GLY A 107 19.89 -47.21 31.45
CA GLY A 107 20.07 -48.40 32.28
C GLY A 107 21.54 -48.72 32.58
N ILE A 108 21.78 -49.94 33.08
CA ILE A 108 23.11 -50.45 33.41
C ILE A 108 23.83 -50.82 32.09
N PRO A 109 25.18 -50.69 31.99
CA PRO A 109 25.93 -51.01 30.76
C PRO A 109 25.63 -52.37 30.11
N GLU A 110 25.22 -53.37 30.89
CA GLU A 110 24.86 -54.71 30.41
C GLU A 110 23.46 -54.80 29.76
N SER A 111 22.60 -53.80 29.98
CA SER A 111 21.21 -53.74 29.48
C SER A 111 20.91 -52.40 28.79
N GLN A 112 21.91 -51.81 28.14
CA GLN A 112 21.82 -50.50 27.50
C GLN A 112 20.76 -50.47 26.39
N GLN A 113 19.77 -49.60 26.55
CA GLN A 113 18.77 -49.37 25.51
C GLN A 113 19.35 -48.54 24.36
N PRO A 114 18.98 -48.82 23.10
CA PRO A 114 19.48 -48.08 21.95
C PRO A 114 18.88 -46.67 21.88
N VAL A 115 19.74 -45.70 21.58
CA VAL A 115 19.43 -44.26 21.47
C VAL A 115 19.71 -43.76 20.04
N TRP A 116 19.35 -42.52 19.75
CA TRP A 116 19.71 -41.86 18.49
C TRP A 116 21.23 -41.85 18.28
N GLN A 117 21.69 -42.24 17.10
CA GLN A 117 23.12 -42.24 16.76
C GLN A 117 23.59 -40.86 16.31
N ASN A 118 22.69 -40.07 15.73
CA ASN A 118 22.88 -38.68 15.39
C ASN A 118 21.93 -37.78 16.20
N ALA A 119 22.52 -37.02 17.12
CA ALA A 119 21.86 -36.17 18.10
C ALA A 119 21.48 -34.77 17.58
N THR A 120 21.66 -34.48 16.29
CA THR A 120 21.37 -33.17 15.71
C THR A 120 19.91 -32.75 15.92
N GLY A 121 19.69 -31.53 16.38
CA GLY A 121 18.34 -31.02 16.62
C GLY A 121 18.29 -29.90 17.64
N VAL A 122 17.06 -29.49 17.93
CA VAL A 122 16.76 -28.42 18.88
C VAL A 122 15.87 -28.97 19.97
N VAL A 123 16.32 -28.93 21.22
CA VAL A 123 15.58 -29.37 22.42
C VAL A 123 15.39 -28.21 23.39
N ARG A 124 14.25 -28.15 24.06
CA ARG A 124 13.90 -27.12 25.04
C ARG A 124 13.30 -27.71 26.29
N GLY A 125 13.50 -27.05 27.42
CA GLY A 125 12.83 -27.42 28.67
C GLY A 125 13.07 -26.41 29.78
N LEU A 126 12.61 -26.76 30.97
CA LEU A 126 12.81 -25.96 32.17
C LEU A 126 14.08 -26.42 32.88
N TRP A 127 14.78 -25.49 33.52
CA TRP A 127 15.90 -25.78 34.40
C TRP A 127 15.62 -25.31 35.83
N GLU A 128 16.28 -25.97 36.79
CA GLU A 128 16.37 -25.54 38.19
C GLU A 128 17.83 -25.32 38.57
N ARG A 129 18.09 -24.25 39.33
CA ARG A 129 19.41 -23.92 39.82
C ARG A 129 19.63 -24.56 41.19
N SER A 130 20.76 -25.25 41.32
CA SER A 130 21.30 -25.61 42.63
C SER A 130 22.64 -24.93 42.87
N ASN A 131 22.88 -24.48 44.10
CA ASN A 131 24.13 -23.82 44.45
C ASN A 131 25.25 -24.86 44.60
N ALA A 132 26.47 -24.46 44.23
CA ALA A 132 27.68 -25.21 44.53
C ALA A 132 28.02 -25.14 46.02
N SER A 133 28.98 -25.97 46.45
CA SER A 133 29.45 -26.02 47.84
C SER A 133 30.12 -24.72 48.28
N VAL A 134 30.80 -24.04 47.36
CA VAL A 134 31.50 -22.77 47.59
C VAL A 134 30.87 -21.66 46.77
N SER A 135 30.50 -20.55 47.40
CA SER A 135 30.03 -19.37 46.67
C SER A 135 31.22 -18.60 46.09
N ARG A 136 31.20 -18.35 44.78
CA ARG A 136 32.20 -17.56 44.07
C ARG A 136 31.56 -16.28 43.52
N THR A 137 32.34 -15.20 43.52
CA THR A 137 31.92 -13.88 43.04
C THR A 137 33.05 -13.27 42.22
N HIS A 138 32.79 -12.23 41.43
CA HIS A 138 33.84 -11.58 40.63
C HIS A 138 35.11 -11.24 41.44
N SER A 139 34.94 -10.80 42.68
CA SER A 139 36.04 -10.49 43.61
C SER A 139 36.89 -11.68 44.06
N SER A 140 36.47 -12.93 43.82
CA SER A 140 37.28 -14.10 44.16
C SER A 140 38.39 -14.40 43.14
N TYR A 141 38.40 -13.70 42.00
CA TYR A 141 39.34 -13.96 40.90
C TYR A 141 40.27 -12.78 40.64
N ASN A 142 41.55 -13.08 40.45
CA ASN A 142 42.54 -12.11 39.98
C ASN A 142 42.74 -12.28 38.47
N LEU A 143 41.84 -11.68 37.67
CA LEU A 143 41.75 -11.89 36.22
C LEU A 143 43.05 -11.53 35.46
N THR A 144 43.80 -10.53 35.92
CA THR A 144 45.10 -10.15 35.34
C THR A 144 46.21 -11.16 35.63
N HIS A 145 46.08 -11.96 36.69
CA HIS A 145 46.99 -13.06 37.00
C HIS A 145 46.64 -14.32 36.21
N ILE A 146 45.34 -14.64 36.09
CA ILE A 146 44.84 -15.84 35.41
C ILE A 146 45.11 -15.75 33.90
N SER A 147 44.85 -14.59 33.29
CA SER A 147 45.05 -14.36 31.86
C SER A 147 45.79 -13.04 31.61
N PRO A 148 47.14 -13.03 31.70
CA PRO A 148 47.95 -11.81 31.57
C PRO A 148 47.93 -11.23 30.15
N ASP A 149 47.60 -12.05 29.15
CA ASP A 149 47.53 -11.66 27.74
C ASP A 149 46.24 -10.89 27.39
N VAL A 150 45.27 -10.83 28.32
CA VAL A 150 43.97 -10.16 28.14
C VAL A 150 43.94 -8.87 28.94
N VAL A 151 43.70 -7.75 28.26
CA VAL A 151 43.52 -6.44 28.91
C VAL A 151 42.06 -6.28 29.30
N TRP A 152 41.75 -6.57 30.57
CA TRP A 152 40.41 -6.42 31.13
C TRP A 152 40.08 -4.93 31.34
N ASN A 153 39.06 -4.43 30.64
CA ASN A 153 38.60 -3.05 30.78
C ASN A 153 37.56 -2.93 31.91
N GLY A 154 38.00 -2.48 33.08
CA GLY A 154 37.13 -2.08 34.20
C GLY A 154 36.91 -3.18 35.26
N LEU A 155 37.17 -2.83 36.52
CA LEU A 155 37.02 -3.71 37.71
C LEU A 155 35.56 -3.84 38.21
N ASN A 156 34.60 -3.17 37.56
CA ASN A 156 33.19 -3.10 37.95
C ASN A 156 32.23 -3.64 36.86
N SER A 157 32.73 -4.42 35.89
CA SER A 157 31.85 -5.09 34.94
C SER A 157 31.17 -6.28 35.62
N ASP A 158 29.85 -6.40 35.45
CA ASP A 158 29.10 -7.56 35.92
C ASP A 158 29.60 -8.81 35.17
N TRP A 159 29.78 -9.92 35.91
CA TRP A 159 30.16 -11.20 35.31
C TRP A 159 29.05 -11.65 34.36
N SER A 160 29.33 -11.63 33.07
CA SER A 160 28.33 -11.98 32.05
C SER A 160 28.03 -13.48 32.12
N ARG A 161 26.82 -13.87 31.68
CA ARG A 161 26.30 -15.24 31.86
C ARG A 161 26.13 -15.70 33.30
N ASN A 162 26.19 -14.82 34.31
CA ASN A 162 25.86 -15.23 35.67
C ASN A 162 24.34 -15.38 35.85
N VAL A 163 23.88 -16.60 36.14
CA VAL A 163 22.46 -16.93 36.30
C VAL A 163 22.08 -16.83 37.78
N THR A 164 21.14 -15.95 38.11
CA THR A 164 20.78 -15.66 39.51
C THR A 164 19.45 -16.26 39.94
N GLY A 165 18.49 -16.46 39.03
CA GLY A 165 17.19 -17.03 39.36
C GLY A 165 17.25 -18.50 39.78
N ARG A 166 16.16 -18.95 40.41
CA ARG A 166 16.01 -20.35 40.87
C ARG A 166 15.58 -21.28 39.75
N GLU A 167 14.85 -20.76 38.78
CA GLU A 167 14.35 -21.50 37.64
C GLU A 167 14.33 -20.65 36.37
N GLY A 168 14.27 -21.33 35.23
CA GLY A 168 14.21 -20.68 33.94
C GLY A 168 14.03 -21.66 32.80
N LYS A 169 14.29 -21.17 31.58
CA LYS A 169 14.18 -21.94 30.34
C LYS A 169 15.55 -22.15 29.73
N ILE A 170 15.75 -23.34 29.17
CA ILE A 170 16.97 -23.68 28.43
C ILE A 170 16.61 -24.23 27.06
N LEU A 171 17.28 -23.71 26.04
CA LEU A 171 17.23 -24.17 24.66
C LEU A 171 18.62 -24.69 24.31
N VAL A 172 18.70 -25.91 23.79
CA VAL A 172 19.95 -26.54 23.36
C VAL A 172 19.79 -26.92 21.89
N ARG A 173 20.60 -26.32 21.03
CA ARG A 173 20.67 -26.63 19.60
C ARG A 173 21.99 -27.33 19.29
N ILE A 174 21.91 -28.59 18.92
CA ILE A 174 23.05 -29.45 18.64
C ILE A 174 23.28 -29.49 17.12
N ASP A 175 24.47 -29.05 16.71
CA ASP A 175 24.93 -29.00 15.32
C ASP A 175 26.18 -29.89 15.16
N ASP A 176 26.16 -30.80 14.18
CA ASP A 176 27.32 -31.63 13.82
C ASP A 176 28.03 -31.02 12.59
N PRO A 177 29.24 -30.46 12.75
CA PRO A 177 29.96 -29.80 11.66
C PRO A 177 30.61 -30.79 10.66
N GLU A 178 30.86 -32.05 11.04
CA GLU A 178 31.47 -33.05 10.14
C GLU A 178 30.40 -33.69 9.24
N ASP A 179 29.17 -33.83 9.76
CA ASP A 179 28.03 -34.38 9.00
C ASP A 179 27.51 -33.43 7.89
N ALA A 180 27.72 -32.12 8.01
CA ALA A 180 27.31 -31.16 6.98
C ALA A 180 28.14 -31.24 5.68
N ALA A 181 29.30 -31.91 5.70
CA ALA A 181 30.26 -31.93 4.59
C ALA A 181 30.45 -33.31 3.93
N THR A 182 29.87 -34.37 4.49
CA THR A 182 30.16 -35.75 4.07
C THR A 182 29.04 -36.33 3.20
N GLU A 183 29.35 -36.63 1.94
CA GLU A 183 28.43 -37.36 1.04
C GLU A 183 28.21 -38.81 1.51
N PRO A 184 27.03 -39.43 1.25
CA PRO A 184 26.68 -40.75 1.75
C PRO A 184 27.69 -41.86 1.38
N GLU A 185 28.41 -41.71 0.27
CA GLU A 185 29.43 -42.68 -0.18
C GLU A 185 30.73 -42.65 0.63
N GLN A 186 30.97 -41.63 1.47
CA GLN A 186 32.18 -41.48 2.29
C GLN A 186 31.99 -41.83 3.78
N LEU A 187 30.76 -42.13 4.20
CA LEU A 187 30.52 -42.72 5.52
C LEU A 187 31.04 -44.16 5.48
N ASP A 188 32.30 -44.34 5.93
CA ASP A 188 32.99 -45.63 5.91
C ASP A 188 32.13 -46.69 6.64
N PRO A 189 31.57 -47.70 5.93
CA PRO A 189 30.71 -48.71 6.55
C PRO A 189 31.44 -49.53 7.62
N LYS A 190 32.77 -49.39 7.70
CA LYS A 190 33.62 -49.97 8.75
C LYS A 190 33.52 -49.28 10.11
N ILE A 191 32.90 -48.10 10.21
CA ILE A 191 32.68 -47.40 11.50
C ILE A 191 31.85 -48.24 12.48
N PHE A 192 31.03 -49.17 11.96
CA PHE A 192 30.15 -50.02 12.76
C PHE A 192 30.76 -51.38 13.13
N HIS A 193 31.97 -51.70 12.64
CA HIS A 193 32.58 -53.03 12.77
C HIS A 193 33.74 -53.11 13.78
N GLU A 194 34.15 -52.01 14.40
CA GLU A 194 35.20 -52.04 15.43
C GLU A 194 34.60 -51.83 16.84
N ASP A 195 35.02 -52.68 17.78
CA ASP A 195 34.67 -52.63 19.20
C ASP A 195 35.12 -51.33 19.92
N HIS A 196 35.81 -50.43 19.21
CA HIS A 196 36.25 -49.15 19.74
C HIS A 196 35.09 -48.14 19.72
N ILE A 197 34.78 -47.57 20.89
CA ILE A 197 33.80 -46.49 21.03
C ILE A 197 34.38 -45.24 20.37
N ARG A 198 34.12 -45.04 19.06
CA ARG A 198 34.58 -43.84 18.35
C ARG A 198 33.66 -42.67 18.69
N ALA A 199 34.20 -41.73 19.44
CA ALA A 199 33.50 -40.51 19.82
C ALA A 199 33.50 -39.51 18.64
N ARG A 200 32.41 -38.75 18.45
CA ARG A 200 32.24 -37.77 17.36
C ARG A 200 32.35 -36.35 17.90
N HIS A 201 32.94 -35.43 17.14
CA HIS A 201 32.98 -34.02 17.51
C HIS A 201 31.63 -33.35 17.21
N VAL A 202 31.06 -32.66 18.19
CA VAL A 202 29.77 -31.99 18.06
C VAL A 202 29.86 -30.59 18.68
N SER A 203 29.15 -29.62 18.08
CA SER A 203 29.01 -28.29 18.65
C SER A 203 27.56 -28.03 19.04
N THR A 204 27.34 -27.22 20.07
CA THR A 204 25.99 -26.87 20.50
C THR A 204 25.90 -25.39 20.82
N THR A 205 24.79 -24.78 20.45
CA THR A 205 24.40 -23.46 20.93
C THR A 205 23.40 -23.63 22.06
N VAL A 206 23.66 -23.00 23.19
CA VAL A 206 22.79 -23.07 24.37
C VAL A 206 22.31 -21.66 24.70
N THR A 207 21.00 -21.53 24.84
CA THR A 207 20.35 -20.31 25.31
C THR A 207 19.77 -20.59 26.69
N VAL A 208 20.24 -19.86 27.70
CA VAL A 208 19.72 -19.93 29.08
C VAL A 208 18.97 -18.64 29.38
N GLU A 209 17.68 -18.75 29.67
CA GLU A 209 16.82 -17.63 30.04
C GLU A 209 16.48 -17.71 31.54
N ASP A 210 16.80 -16.65 32.27
CA ASP A 210 16.53 -16.48 33.69
C ASP A 210 15.14 -15.83 33.89
N THR A 211 14.12 -16.62 34.23
CA THR A 211 12.74 -16.12 34.35
C THR A 211 12.41 -15.53 35.71
N ASP A 212 13.01 -16.05 36.79
CA ASP A 212 12.73 -15.65 38.18
C ASP A 212 13.70 -14.57 38.69
N GLY A 213 14.93 -14.54 38.17
CA GLY A 213 15.99 -13.63 38.61
C GLY A 213 16.06 -12.33 37.82
N THR A 214 17.11 -12.20 37.00
CA THR A 214 17.43 -10.95 36.29
C THR A 214 16.54 -10.66 35.09
N GLY A 215 15.85 -11.68 34.56
CA GLY A 215 15.15 -11.56 33.29
C GLY A 215 16.10 -11.53 32.08
N ASN A 216 17.38 -11.90 32.23
CA ASN A 216 18.33 -11.89 31.13
C ASN A 216 18.35 -13.25 30.41
N SER A 217 18.60 -13.22 29.11
CA SER A 217 18.85 -14.41 28.29
C SER A 217 20.29 -14.41 27.81
N TRP A 218 21.00 -15.49 28.03
CA TRP A 218 22.39 -15.66 27.61
C TRP A 218 22.48 -16.71 26.53
N GLU A 219 23.12 -16.38 25.42
CA GLU A 219 23.42 -17.32 24.35
C GLU A 219 24.92 -17.64 24.36
N MET A 220 25.26 -18.92 24.30
CA MET A 220 26.65 -19.37 24.33
C MET A 220 26.84 -20.56 23.40
N ARG A 221 28.02 -20.65 22.81
CA ARG A 221 28.45 -21.79 22.00
C ARG A 221 29.35 -22.69 22.85
N LEU A 222 29.04 -23.98 22.86
CA LEU A 222 29.87 -25.01 23.48
C LEU A 222 30.34 -26.02 22.44
N HIS A 223 31.51 -26.57 22.68
CA HIS A 223 32.17 -27.54 21.81
C HIS A 223 32.44 -28.81 22.60
N GLY A 224 32.24 -29.97 21.97
CA GLY A 224 32.19 -31.20 22.72
C GLY A 224 32.28 -32.46 21.89
N VAL A 225 32.02 -33.56 22.57
CA VAL A 225 32.12 -34.91 22.02
C VAL A 225 30.85 -35.68 22.34
N HIS A 226 30.35 -36.40 21.34
CA HIS A 226 29.21 -37.31 21.45
C HIS A 226 29.71 -38.76 21.38
N TRP A 227 29.23 -39.62 22.29
CA TRP A 227 29.42 -41.07 22.26
C TRP A 227 28.14 -41.77 21.79
N PRO A 228 28.03 -42.17 20.51
CA PRO A 228 26.77 -42.66 19.95
C PRO A 228 26.23 -43.95 20.59
N LYS A 229 27.11 -44.82 21.10
CA LYS A 229 26.70 -46.07 21.76
C LYS A 229 26.00 -45.81 23.11
N SER A 230 26.42 -44.78 23.84
CA SER A 230 25.86 -44.44 25.15
C SER A 230 24.84 -43.30 25.12
N GLY A 231 24.77 -42.54 24.02
CA GLY A 231 23.93 -41.34 23.90
C GLY A 231 24.38 -40.19 24.81
N ALA A 232 25.60 -40.28 25.36
CA ALA A 232 26.16 -39.25 26.21
C ALA A 232 26.87 -38.19 25.37
N LEU A 233 26.62 -36.92 25.67
CA LEU A 233 27.33 -35.78 25.11
C LEU A 233 27.96 -34.97 26.24
N LEU A 234 29.20 -34.55 26.03
CA LEU A 234 29.91 -33.66 26.93
C LEU A 234 30.42 -32.46 26.14
N PHE A 235 29.98 -31.27 26.56
CA PHE A 235 30.38 -30.00 25.96
C PHE A 235 31.05 -29.11 27.00
N THR A 236 31.91 -28.23 26.49
CA THR A 236 32.58 -27.19 27.26
C THR A 236 32.62 -25.91 26.43
N THR A 237 32.52 -24.76 27.08
CA THR A 237 32.72 -23.44 26.46
C THR A 237 34.17 -23.24 26.00
N THR A 238 35.12 -23.95 26.61
CA THR A 238 36.55 -23.97 26.25
C THR A 238 36.95 -25.40 25.87
N SER A 239 36.97 -25.72 24.57
CA SER A 239 37.33 -27.07 24.08
C SER A 239 38.58 -27.04 23.20
N ASP A 240 39.69 -27.50 23.76
CA ASP A 240 41.01 -27.48 23.10
C ASP A 240 41.47 -28.86 22.60
N LYS A 241 40.65 -29.92 22.70
CA LYS A 241 41.13 -31.31 22.51
C LYS A 241 41.18 -31.82 21.06
N THR A 242 40.57 -31.13 20.09
CA THR A 242 40.53 -31.54 18.66
C THR A 242 41.16 -30.49 17.73
N LEU A 243 42.34 -29.99 18.12
CA LEU A 243 42.84 -28.68 17.67
C LEU A 243 43.82 -28.70 16.48
N GLY A 244 44.55 -29.80 16.25
CA GLY A 244 45.68 -29.80 15.31
C GLY A 244 45.35 -29.27 13.91
N GLY A 245 44.36 -29.86 13.24
CA GLY A 245 44.00 -29.48 11.87
C GLY A 245 43.35 -28.09 11.75
N THR A 246 42.58 -27.66 12.76
CA THR A 246 41.89 -26.36 12.74
C THR A 246 42.85 -25.20 13.01
N LEU A 247 43.80 -25.37 13.93
CA LEU A 247 44.87 -24.39 14.19
C LEU A 247 45.75 -24.19 12.95
N ASP A 248 46.12 -25.26 12.25
CA ASP A 248 46.94 -25.15 11.05
C ASP A 248 46.21 -24.44 9.91
N ARG A 249 44.90 -24.70 9.76
CA ARG A 249 44.05 -23.97 8.80
C ARG A 249 43.95 -22.48 9.17
N LYS A 250 43.80 -22.17 10.46
CA LYS A 250 43.68 -20.80 10.96
C LYS A 250 45.00 -20.03 10.84
N GLU A 251 46.14 -20.66 11.10
CA GLU A 251 47.47 -20.07 10.87
C GLU A 251 47.66 -19.70 9.39
N ARG A 252 47.19 -20.54 8.47
CA ARG A 252 47.22 -20.24 7.01
C ARG A 252 46.25 -19.12 6.60
N ARG A 253 45.18 -18.90 7.36
CA ARG A 253 44.11 -17.93 7.08
C ARG A 253 44.06 -16.75 8.05
N ALA A 254 45.11 -16.54 8.85
CA ALA A 254 45.11 -15.58 9.97
C ALA A 254 44.79 -14.12 9.57
N PHE A 255 44.97 -13.77 8.29
CA PHE A 255 44.62 -12.45 7.74
C PHE A 255 43.16 -12.33 7.29
N THR A 256 42.55 -13.43 6.86
CA THR A 256 41.19 -13.44 6.27
C THR A 256 40.14 -13.85 7.29
N ASP A 257 40.52 -14.69 8.25
CA ASP A 257 39.65 -15.24 9.29
C ASP A 257 40.19 -14.87 10.67
N GLN A 258 39.63 -13.80 11.24
CA GLN A 258 39.99 -13.29 12.58
C GLN A 258 39.11 -13.89 13.68
N SER A 259 38.14 -14.76 13.33
CA SER A 259 37.24 -15.35 14.31
C SER A 259 37.99 -16.32 15.22
N ASP A 260 37.61 -16.36 16.49
CA ASP A 260 38.00 -17.48 17.34
C ASP A 260 37.02 -18.64 17.13
N PRO A 261 37.42 -19.79 16.53
CA PRO A 261 36.50 -20.87 16.23
C PRO A 261 35.99 -21.58 17.49
N TRP A 262 36.58 -21.27 18.65
CA TRP A 262 36.19 -21.74 19.98
C TRP A 262 35.77 -20.59 20.88
N ALA A 263 35.43 -19.42 20.31
CA ALA A 263 34.73 -18.39 21.07
C ALA A 263 33.47 -19.02 21.65
N SER A 264 33.31 -18.88 22.97
CA SER A 264 32.06 -19.24 23.63
C SER A 264 30.94 -18.26 23.26
N THR A 265 31.28 -17.12 22.66
CA THR A 265 30.35 -16.16 22.03
C THR A 265 30.10 -16.52 20.56
N ILE A 266 28.84 -16.40 20.13
CA ILE A 266 28.43 -16.75 18.75
C ILE A 266 29.00 -15.75 17.74
N ASP A 267 29.07 -14.48 18.13
CA ASP A 267 29.68 -13.39 17.37
C ASP A 267 31.15 -13.20 17.80
N ALA A 268 31.99 -14.12 17.35
CA ALA A 268 33.43 -14.20 17.65
C ALA A 268 34.29 -12.92 17.46
N PRO A 269 33.96 -11.88 16.64
CA PRO A 269 34.84 -10.72 16.51
C PRO A 269 34.73 -9.68 17.65
N ALA A 270 33.71 -9.74 18.53
CA ALA A 270 33.46 -8.70 19.54
C ALA A 270 34.44 -8.73 20.75
N GLU A 271 35.00 -9.89 21.08
CA GLU A 271 35.92 -10.06 22.23
C GLU A 271 37.29 -9.36 22.06
N VAL A 272 37.61 -8.87 20.87
CA VAL A 272 38.94 -8.31 20.56
C VAL A 272 39.20 -6.98 21.28
N TRP A 273 38.17 -6.17 21.55
CA TRP A 273 38.35 -4.80 22.03
C TRP A 273 37.86 -4.57 23.47
N ASN A 274 36.90 -5.36 23.95
CA ASN A 274 36.34 -5.21 25.29
C ASN A 274 35.98 -6.55 25.93
N PRO A 275 36.97 -7.36 26.35
CA PRO A 275 36.70 -8.66 26.97
C PRO A 275 36.01 -8.44 28.33
N ALA A 276 34.76 -8.91 28.43
CA ALA A 276 34.02 -8.97 29.69
C ALA A 276 34.22 -10.35 30.33
N PRO A 277 34.45 -10.43 31.66
CA PRO A 277 34.48 -11.72 32.34
C PRO A 277 33.13 -12.40 32.19
N HIS A 278 33.13 -13.69 31.86
CA HIS A 278 31.92 -14.47 31.62
C HIS A 278 31.99 -15.84 32.28
N CYS A 279 30.84 -16.40 32.67
CA CYS A 279 30.81 -17.73 33.27
C CYS A 279 31.15 -18.79 32.21
N GLU A 280 32.09 -19.67 32.55
CA GLU A 280 32.44 -20.87 31.78
C GLU A 280 31.57 -22.04 32.22
N TYR A 281 31.27 -22.95 31.28
CA TYR A 281 30.31 -24.01 31.50
C TYR A 281 30.76 -25.36 30.98
N LEU A 282 30.52 -26.38 31.81
CA LEU A 282 30.54 -27.79 31.45
C LEU A 282 29.10 -28.27 31.32
N LEU A 283 28.72 -28.75 30.14
CA LEU A 283 27.40 -29.27 29.86
C LEU A 283 27.48 -30.77 29.59
N TYR A 284 26.79 -31.54 30.41
CA TYR A 284 26.51 -32.95 30.13
C TYR A 284 25.08 -33.09 29.63
N VAL A 285 24.89 -33.81 28.52
CA VAL A 285 23.57 -34.14 27.97
C VAL A 285 23.48 -35.64 27.77
N GLN A 286 22.40 -36.25 28.24
CA GLN A 286 22.08 -37.65 28.02
C GLN A 286 20.83 -37.76 27.15
N ILE A 287 20.95 -38.45 26.01
CA ILE A 287 19.81 -38.77 25.15
C ILE A 287 19.03 -39.93 25.77
N HIS A 288 17.70 -39.80 25.80
CA HIS A 288 16.81 -40.86 26.25
C HIS A 288 16.51 -41.85 25.11
N PRO A 289 16.31 -43.15 25.44
CA PRO A 289 15.88 -44.14 24.47
C PRO A 289 14.46 -43.85 23.95
N ILE A 290 14.18 -44.32 22.75
CA ILE A 290 12.88 -44.12 22.08
C ILE A 290 11.93 -45.25 22.47
N ASP A 291 10.68 -44.92 22.80
CA ASP A 291 9.65 -45.91 23.08
C ASP A 291 9.45 -46.89 21.91
N HIS A 292 9.46 -48.18 22.22
CA HIS A 292 9.35 -49.26 21.24
C HIS A 292 8.03 -49.24 20.44
N ASP A 293 6.95 -48.77 21.06
CA ASP A 293 5.63 -48.68 20.44
C ASP A 293 5.61 -47.65 19.29
N ILE A 294 6.41 -46.58 19.39
CA ILE A 294 6.48 -45.51 18.39
C ILE A 294 7.25 -45.97 17.13
N LEU A 295 8.23 -46.86 17.32
CA LEU A 295 9.08 -47.40 16.25
C LEU A 295 8.37 -48.44 15.36
N GLY A 296 7.14 -48.85 15.69
CA GLY A 296 6.35 -49.79 14.89
C GLY A 296 6.97 -51.19 14.75
N VAL A 297 7.93 -51.53 15.62
CA VAL A 297 8.61 -52.83 15.61
C VAL A 297 7.69 -53.87 16.24
N GLN A 298 7.42 -54.97 15.53
CA GLN A 298 6.62 -56.06 16.09
C GLN A 298 7.27 -56.60 17.38
N PRO A 299 6.50 -56.78 18.47
CA PRO A 299 7.03 -57.24 19.77
C PRO A 299 7.61 -58.66 19.74
N SER A 300 7.55 -59.37 18.60
CA SER A 300 8.16 -60.67 18.37
C SER A 300 9.60 -60.64 17.81
N LEU A 301 10.16 -59.45 17.51
CA LEU A 301 11.51 -59.24 16.97
C LEU A 301 12.35 -58.25 17.82
N THR A 302 12.23 -58.31 19.15
CA THR A 302 12.77 -57.40 20.17
C THR A 302 14.27 -57.58 20.47
N GLY A 303 15.10 -57.79 19.46
CA GLY A 303 16.56 -57.74 19.63
C GLY A 303 17.03 -56.27 19.66
N PRO A 304 18.00 -55.88 20.52
CA PRO A 304 18.57 -54.53 20.52
C PRO A 304 19.13 -54.14 19.14
N GLU A 305 19.64 -55.10 18.37
CA GLU A 305 20.14 -54.91 17.00
C GLU A 305 19.04 -54.47 16.01
N ASN A 306 17.82 -55.01 16.14
CA ASN A 306 16.71 -54.65 15.25
C ASN A 306 16.22 -53.23 15.51
N ILE A 307 16.25 -52.79 16.77
CA ILE A 307 15.88 -51.44 17.16
C ILE A 307 16.94 -50.44 16.67
N ILE A 308 18.24 -50.76 16.81
CA ILE A 308 19.33 -49.95 16.25
C ILE A 308 19.17 -49.79 14.74
N LYS A 309 18.86 -50.88 14.03
CA LYS A 309 18.62 -50.86 12.58
C LYS A 309 17.40 -50.00 12.21
N ALA A 310 16.32 -50.06 13.01
CA ALA A 310 15.14 -49.22 12.81
C ALA A 310 15.47 -47.73 12.98
N ILE A 311 16.20 -47.36 14.04
CA ILE A 311 16.66 -45.99 14.29
C ILE A 311 17.53 -45.50 13.13
N HIS A 312 18.50 -46.30 12.69
CA HIS A 312 19.37 -45.95 11.57
C HIS A 312 18.60 -45.75 10.26
N ASN A 313 17.58 -46.56 9.99
CA ASN A 313 16.73 -46.39 8.81
C ASN A 313 15.97 -45.06 8.85
N ILE A 314 15.46 -44.66 10.02
CA ILE A 314 14.77 -43.37 10.20
C ILE A 314 15.76 -42.21 10.03
N GLU A 315 16.95 -42.28 10.62
CA GLU A 315 17.98 -41.24 10.46
C GLU A 315 18.40 -41.06 8.99
N ASN A 316 18.59 -42.16 8.26
CA ASN A 316 18.93 -42.11 6.85
C ASN A 316 17.81 -41.51 6.00
N GLU A 317 16.55 -41.88 6.26
CA GLU A 317 15.40 -41.31 5.54
C GLU A 317 15.23 -39.81 5.82
N LEU A 318 15.46 -39.36 7.07
CA LEU A 318 15.39 -37.94 7.41
C LEU A 318 16.49 -37.11 6.76
N ARG A 319 17.70 -37.67 6.66
CA ARG A 319 18.84 -37.00 6.02
C ARG A 319 18.75 -37.04 4.50
N PHE A 320 18.29 -38.15 3.95
CA PHE A 320 18.16 -38.41 2.53
C PHE A 320 16.72 -38.87 2.22
N PRO A 321 15.79 -37.93 1.97
CA PRO A 321 14.39 -38.28 1.75
C PRO A 321 14.22 -39.10 0.47
N GLN A 322 14.05 -40.42 0.61
CA GLN A 322 13.79 -41.36 -0.50
C GLN A 322 12.30 -41.74 -0.60
N GLY A 323 11.49 -41.32 0.38
CA GLY A 323 10.06 -41.61 0.47
C GLY A 323 9.76 -42.94 1.15
N ALA A 324 10.67 -43.47 1.98
CA ALA A 324 10.43 -44.71 2.71
C ALA A 324 9.33 -44.51 3.78
N PRO A 325 8.30 -45.37 3.82
CA PRO A 325 7.22 -45.22 4.78
C PRO A 325 7.72 -45.50 6.21
N HIS A 326 7.59 -44.51 7.09
CA HIS A 326 7.79 -44.63 8.53
C HIS A 326 6.58 -44.03 9.25
N THR A 327 6.23 -44.57 10.42
CA THR A 327 4.93 -44.33 11.11
C THR A 327 4.80 -42.92 11.69
N SER A 328 5.88 -42.39 12.28
CA SER A 328 5.99 -41.02 12.79
C SER A 328 7.43 -40.75 13.24
N THR A 329 7.91 -39.52 13.11
CA THR A 329 9.22 -39.12 13.66
C THR A 329 9.09 -38.91 15.17
N PRO A 330 9.80 -39.67 16.01
CA PRO A 330 9.76 -39.47 17.46
C PRO A 330 10.40 -38.13 17.84
N LYS A 331 9.91 -37.51 18.93
CA LYS A 331 10.53 -36.33 19.52
C LYS A 331 11.87 -36.71 20.16
N LEU A 332 12.82 -35.78 20.16
CA LEU A 332 14.08 -35.90 20.89
C LEU A 332 13.81 -35.58 22.35
N GLN A 333 14.12 -36.51 23.25
CA GLN A 333 14.11 -36.30 24.69
C GLN A 333 15.53 -36.38 25.23
N MET A 334 15.95 -35.36 25.96
CA MET A 334 17.30 -35.24 26.49
C MET A 334 17.27 -34.67 27.89
N SER A 335 18.19 -35.13 28.71
CA SER A 335 18.34 -34.69 30.08
C SER A 335 19.71 -34.03 30.20
N ALA A 336 19.74 -32.76 30.67
CA ALA A 336 20.94 -31.94 30.75
C ALA A 336 21.30 -31.51 32.18
N VAL A 337 22.61 -31.49 32.45
CA VAL A 337 23.23 -30.91 33.65
C VAL A 337 24.32 -29.95 33.21
N LEU A 338 24.19 -28.69 33.61
CA LEU A 338 25.15 -27.62 33.34
C LEU A 338 25.86 -27.25 34.64
N TYR A 339 27.18 -27.20 34.62
CA TYR A 339 28.01 -26.86 35.77
C TYR A 339 28.98 -25.73 35.41
N SER A 340 29.00 -24.68 36.22
CA SER A 340 29.95 -23.57 36.09
C SER A 340 30.94 -23.62 37.26
N PRO A 341 32.23 -23.93 37.03
CA PRO A 341 33.24 -23.99 38.08
C PRO A 341 33.70 -22.59 38.55
N ASP A 342 33.51 -21.55 37.76
CA ASP A 342 33.91 -20.18 38.04
C ASP A 342 32.79 -19.37 38.72
N CYS A 343 31.53 -19.54 38.32
CA CYS A 343 30.39 -18.92 38.99
C CYS A 343 29.76 -19.80 40.09
N ALA A 344 30.23 -21.05 40.20
CA ALA A 344 29.92 -22.00 41.26
C ALA A 344 28.41 -22.23 41.45
N PHE A 345 27.77 -22.71 40.39
CA PHE A 345 26.39 -23.20 40.44
C PHE A 345 26.14 -24.30 39.41
N PHE A 346 25.03 -25.00 39.58
CA PHE A 346 24.53 -26.04 38.71
C PHE A 346 23.16 -25.65 38.15
N LEU A 347 22.91 -25.92 36.87
CA LEU A 347 21.56 -25.90 36.30
C LEU A 347 21.20 -27.32 35.85
N GLU A 348 20.07 -27.82 36.30
CA GLU A 348 19.59 -29.16 35.96
C GLU A 348 18.25 -29.09 35.24
N SER A 349 18.05 -29.88 34.19
CA SER A 349 16.74 -29.92 33.51
C SER A 349 15.66 -30.59 34.39
N LYS A 350 14.44 -30.03 34.43
CA LYS A 350 13.34 -30.61 35.21
C LYS A 350 12.72 -31.82 34.49
N GLY A 351 12.78 -32.99 35.10
CA GLY A 351 12.07 -34.19 34.62
C GLY A 351 12.22 -35.44 35.49
N PRO A 352 11.55 -36.56 35.12
CA PRO A 352 11.55 -37.80 35.87
C PRO A 352 12.92 -38.51 35.86
N PRO A 353 13.41 -39.07 36.99
CA PRO A 353 12.63 -39.44 38.18
C PRO A 353 12.55 -38.38 39.29
N ALA A 354 13.30 -37.27 39.17
CA ALA A 354 13.37 -36.26 40.24
C ALA A 354 12.10 -35.41 40.33
N TYR A 355 11.43 -35.18 39.20
CA TYR A 355 10.20 -34.40 39.10
C TYR A 355 9.08 -35.25 38.50
N ALA A 356 7.84 -34.97 38.90
CA ALA A 356 6.69 -35.62 38.27
C ALA A 356 6.55 -35.12 36.82
N PRO A 357 6.03 -35.94 35.88
CA PRO A 357 5.81 -35.51 34.50
C PRO A 357 4.95 -34.24 34.36
N ALA A 358 4.12 -33.93 35.37
CA ALA A 358 3.34 -32.69 35.42
C ALA A 358 4.20 -31.42 35.60
N ASP A 359 5.37 -31.55 36.23
CA ASP A 359 6.28 -30.43 36.53
C ASP A 359 7.35 -30.25 35.42
N GLY A 360 7.57 -31.26 34.58
CA GLY A 360 8.46 -31.24 33.42
C GLY A 360 8.82 -32.63 32.89
N GLU A 361 9.12 -32.74 31.59
CA GLU A 361 9.47 -34.01 30.91
C GLU A 361 10.93 -34.03 30.40
N HIS A 362 11.84 -33.34 31.10
CA HIS A 362 13.17 -32.99 30.61
C HIS A 362 13.14 -32.11 29.35
N LEU A 363 14.23 -32.06 28.59
CA LEU A 363 14.31 -31.29 27.36
C LEU A 363 13.65 -32.07 26.22
N LEU A 364 12.63 -31.49 25.61
CA LEU A 364 11.91 -32.05 24.48
C LEU A 364 12.16 -31.24 23.22
N GLY A 365 12.28 -31.92 22.08
CA GLY A 365 12.62 -31.27 20.83
C GLY A 365 12.36 -32.09 19.59
N VAL A 366 12.82 -31.55 18.48
CA VAL A 366 12.72 -32.18 17.16
C VAL A 366 14.11 -32.23 16.51
N LYS A 367 14.32 -33.25 15.68
CA LYS A 367 15.54 -33.39 14.89
C LYS A 367 15.71 -32.20 13.93
N GLN A 368 16.95 -31.84 13.63
CA GLN A 368 17.28 -30.65 12.82
C GLN A 368 16.62 -30.67 11.43
N GLU A 369 16.59 -31.82 10.78
CA GLU A 369 16.02 -32.03 9.44
C GLU A 369 14.51 -31.81 9.45
N VAL A 370 13.83 -32.32 10.49
CA VAL A 370 12.39 -32.11 10.70
C VAL A 370 12.10 -30.63 10.97
N PHE A 371 12.92 -29.98 11.78
CA PHE A 371 12.81 -28.54 12.04
C PHE A 371 12.94 -27.73 10.74
N LEU A 372 13.98 -27.95 9.95
CA LEU A 372 14.20 -27.26 8.68
C LEU A 372 13.09 -27.53 7.66
N HIS A 373 12.59 -28.77 7.60
CA HIS A 373 11.44 -29.12 6.77
C HIS A 373 10.18 -28.36 7.20
N ASN A 374 9.92 -28.28 8.50
CA ASN A 374 8.78 -27.51 9.03
C ASN A 374 8.91 -26.02 8.70
N VAL A 375 10.10 -25.42 8.87
CA VAL A 375 10.37 -24.02 8.50
C VAL A 375 10.08 -23.79 7.02
N SER A 376 10.57 -24.67 6.15
CA SER A 376 10.32 -24.62 4.70
C SER A 376 8.82 -24.63 4.38
N THR A 377 8.07 -25.54 5.00
CA THR A 377 6.61 -25.66 4.81
C THR A 377 5.87 -24.40 5.27
N TRP A 378 6.23 -23.84 6.42
CA TRP A 378 5.62 -22.60 6.92
C TRP A 378 5.99 -21.37 6.08
N LEU A 379 7.20 -21.29 5.54
CA LEU A 379 7.58 -20.25 4.58
C LEU A 379 6.74 -20.33 3.29
N LEU A 380 6.52 -21.53 2.75
CA LEU A 380 5.62 -21.71 1.61
C LEU A 380 4.17 -21.34 1.96
N GLY A 381 3.70 -21.69 3.16
CA GLY A 381 2.40 -21.24 3.68
C GLY A 381 2.28 -19.70 3.73
N LEU A 382 3.32 -19.01 4.19
CA LEU A 382 3.38 -17.55 4.18
C LEU A 382 3.33 -16.99 2.75
N ALA A 383 4.03 -17.60 1.79
CA ALA A 383 3.98 -17.19 0.39
C ALA A 383 2.55 -17.30 -0.18
N VAL A 384 1.81 -18.36 0.16
CA VAL A 384 0.40 -18.52 -0.24
C VAL A 384 -0.49 -17.42 0.35
N VAL A 385 -0.29 -17.09 1.63
CA VAL A 385 -1.02 -15.98 2.29
C VAL A 385 -0.74 -14.65 1.61
N LEU A 386 0.54 -14.32 1.35
CA LEU A 386 0.93 -13.10 0.65
C LEU A 386 0.36 -13.05 -0.78
N PHE A 387 0.37 -14.17 -1.49
CA PHE A 387 -0.23 -14.24 -2.83
C PHE A 387 -1.74 -13.96 -2.78
N GLY A 388 -2.44 -14.51 -1.77
CA GLY A 388 -3.85 -14.18 -1.51
C GLY A 388 -4.08 -12.69 -1.27
N GLN A 389 -3.19 -12.03 -0.51
CA GLN A 389 -3.24 -10.59 -0.29
C GLN A 389 -3.07 -9.79 -1.59
N VAL A 390 -2.14 -10.20 -2.47
CA VAL A 390 -1.93 -9.59 -3.79
C VAL A 390 -3.15 -9.76 -4.68
N GLN A 391 -3.78 -10.94 -4.70
CA GLN A 391 -5.00 -11.16 -5.50
C GLN A 391 -6.16 -10.28 -5.05
N LEU A 392 -6.38 -10.16 -3.74
CA LEU A 392 -7.41 -9.26 -3.20
C LEU A 392 -7.10 -7.79 -3.52
N LEU A 393 -5.83 -7.37 -3.43
CA LEU A 393 -5.42 -6.01 -3.81
C LEU A 393 -5.69 -5.74 -5.30
N LYS A 394 -5.37 -6.69 -6.17
CA LYS A 394 -5.63 -6.58 -7.61
C LYS A 394 -7.13 -6.47 -7.91
N LEU A 395 -7.97 -7.26 -7.23
CA LEU A 395 -9.43 -7.16 -7.36
C LEU A 395 -9.92 -5.78 -6.91
N GLN A 396 -9.41 -5.26 -5.79
CA GLN A 396 -9.75 -3.93 -5.31
C GLN A 396 -9.35 -2.83 -6.30
N MET A 397 -8.15 -2.93 -6.90
CA MET A 397 -7.68 -1.98 -7.92
C MET A 397 -8.60 -1.94 -9.15
N ARG A 398 -9.15 -3.10 -9.55
CA ARG A 398 -10.10 -3.18 -10.68
C ARG A 398 -11.39 -2.44 -10.38
N GLU A 399 -11.89 -2.50 -9.15
CA GLU A 399 -13.09 -1.78 -8.72
C GLU A 399 -12.83 -0.27 -8.52
N THR A 400 -11.61 0.11 -8.15
CA THR A 400 -11.18 1.51 -7.97
C THR A 400 -10.43 2.05 -9.18
N SER A 401 -11.02 1.94 -10.38
CA SER A 401 -10.40 2.39 -11.62
C SER A 401 -10.63 3.87 -11.95
N THR A 402 -11.57 4.53 -11.29
CA THR A 402 -11.93 5.94 -11.57
C THR A 402 -11.29 6.89 -10.55
N PRO A 403 -10.91 8.12 -10.93
CA PRO A 403 -10.38 9.12 -10.00
C PRO A 403 -11.35 9.42 -8.84
N SER A 404 -12.66 9.40 -9.08
CA SER A 404 -13.67 9.64 -8.04
C SER A 404 -13.72 8.53 -6.99
N THR A 405 -13.48 7.27 -7.38
CA THR A 405 -13.42 6.14 -6.45
C THR A 405 -12.07 6.06 -5.74
N LEU A 406 -10.95 6.35 -6.43
CA LEU A 406 -9.62 6.49 -5.82
C LEU A 406 -9.58 7.59 -4.74
N GLY A 407 -10.29 8.70 -4.96
CA GLY A 407 -10.44 9.77 -3.97
C GLY A 407 -11.14 9.34 -2.68
N ARG A 408 -11.86 8.21 -2.65
CA ARG A 408 -12.53 7.70 -1.44
C ARG A 408 -11.61 6.86 -0.56
N VAL A 409 -10.59 6.23 -1.15
CA VAL A 409 -9.67 5.33 -0.45
C VAL A 409 -8.66 6.13 0.38
N SER A 410 -8.36 5.68 1.59
CA SER A 410 -7.39 6.35 2.47
C SER A 410 -5.96 6.03 2.07
N PHE A 411 -5.17 7.07 1.78
CA PHE A 411 -3.74 6.97 1.53
C PHE A 411 -2.99 6.29 2.68
N TYR A 412 -3.35 6.61 3.92
CA TYR A 412 -2.69 6.07 5.12
C TYR A 412 -2.98 4.59 5.37
N THR A 413 -4.20 4.11 5.08
CA THR A 413 -4.50 2.67 5.15
C THR A 413 -3.63 1.89 4.16
N GLY A 414 -3.56 2.36 2.91
CA GLY A 414 -2.65 1.77 1.91
C GLY A 414 -1.17 1.86 2.31
N SER A 415 -0.76 2.96 2.95
CA SER A 415 0.62 3.14 3.43
C SER A 415 1.00 2.15 4.53
N VAL A 416 0.12 1.90 5.52
CA VAL A 416 0.39 0.93 6.60
C VAL A 416 0.53 -0.49 6.03
N MET A 417 -0.34 -0.87 5.09
CA MET A 417 -0.26 -2.16 4.41
C MET A 417 1.04 -2.29 3.62
N LEU A 418 1.41 -1.27 2.83
CA LEU A 418 2.63 -1.27 2.04
C LEU A 418 3.89 -1.32 2.91
N LEU A 419 3.89 -0.60 4.04
CA LEU A 419 5.02 -0.61 4.98
C LEU A 419 5.25 -2.00 5.55
N ALA A 420 4.18 -2.71 5.95
CA ALA A 420 4.28 -4.08 6.45
C ALA A 420 4.80 -5.05 5.37
N ASP A 421 4.25 -4.98 4.15
CA ASP A 421 4.70 -5.81 3.04
C ASP A 421 6.17 -5.53 2.69
N GLY A 422 6.61 -4.27 2.80
CA GLY A 422 8.01 -3.86 2.63
C GLY A 422 8.94 -4.40 3.73
N VAL A 423 8.50 -4.43 4.99
CA VAL A 423 9.27 -5.06 6.09
C VAL A 423 9.39 -6.57 5.89
N ILE A 424 8.31 -7.23 5.45
CA ILE A 424 8.33 -8.67 5.12
C ILE A 424 9.28 -8.94 3.95
N PHE A 425 9.26 -8.10 2.91
CA PHE A 425 10.20 -8.19 1.80
C PHE A 425 11.66 -8.04 2.26
N ALA A 426 11.96 -7.01 3.06
CA ALA A 426 13.31 -6.78 3.57
C ALA A 426 13.80 -7.93 4.48
N GLY A 427 12.94 -8.40 5.38
CA GLY A 427 13.26 -9.51 6.29
C GLY A 427 13.46 -10.84 5.55
N SER A 428 12.59 -11.16 4.60
CA SER A 428 12.73 -12.38 3.79
C SER A 428 13.95 -12.32 2.86
N ALA A 429 14.29 -11.14 2.31
CA ALA A 429 15.52 -10.92 1.55
C ALA A 429 16.76 -11.17 2.41
N ALA A 430 16.80 -10.62 3.63
CA ALA A 430 17.89 -10.86 4.58
C ALA A 430 18.01 -12.36 4.94
N TRP A 431 16.89 -13.03 5.22
CA TRP A 431 16.87 -14.47 5.49
C TRP A 431 17.40 -15.30 4.32
N SER A 432 17.00 -14.96 3.08
CA SER A 432 17.44 -15.67 1.88
C SER A 432 18.95 -15.57 1.63
N LEU A 433 19.59 -14.49 2.08
CA LEU A 433 21.05 -14.32 1.98
C LEU A 433 21.81 -15.11 3.04
N SER A 434 21.19 -15.38 4.19
CA SER A 434 21.83 -16.04 5.33
C SER A 434 21.61 -17.56 5.37
N ALA A 435 20.43 -18.03 4.98
CA ALA A 435 20.02 -19.42 5.18
C ALA A 435 20.16 -20.27 3.90
N SER A 436 21.29 -20.94 3.73
CA SER A 436 21.54 -21.85 2.60
C SER A 436 20.53 -23.01 2.51
N ASN A 437 20.16 -23.57 3.66
CA ASN A 437 19.30 -24.77 3.73
C ASN A 437 17.83 -24.47 3.37
N THR A 438 17.36 -23.23 3.57
CA THR A 438 15.98 -22.81 3.26
C THR A 438 15.92 -21.81 2.11
N LEU A 439 16.97 -21.76 1.27
CA LEU A 439 17.14 -20.74 0.24
C LEU A 439 15.94 -20.72 -0.73
N LEU A 440 15.57 -21.87 -1.30
CA LEU A 440 14.50 -21.93 -2.31
C LEU A 440 13.12 -21.46 -1.78
N PRO A 441 12.59 -21.98 -0.65
CA PRO A 441 11.35 -21.46 -0.06
C PRO A 441 11.42 -19.97 0.30
N SER A 442 12.56 -19.51 0.83
CA SER A 442 12.72 -18.10 1.18
C SER A 442 12.67 -17.19 -0.05
N LEU A 443 13.27 -17.59 -1.18
CA LEU A 443 13.20 -16.87 -2.45
C LEU A 443 11.77 -16.78 -3.02
N VAL A 444 10.93 -17.77 -2.78
CA VAL A 444 9.50 -17.68 -3.16
C VAL A 444 8.80 -16.59 -2.36
N VAL A 445 9.05 -16.52 -1.04
CA VAL A 445 8.52 -15.46 -0.17
C VAL A 445 9.06 -14.09 -0.60
N THR A 446 10.35 -13.96 -0.91
CA THR A 446 10.93 -12.68 -1.38
C THR A 446 10.30 -12.23 -2.69
N CYS A 447 10.08 -13.14 -3.64
CA CYS A 447 9.45 -12.84 -4.92
C CYS A 447 7.99 -12.37 -4.76
N VAL A 448 7.18 -13.08 -3.97
CA VAL A 448 5.78 -12.72 -3.76
C VAL A 448 5.64 -11.42 -2.94
N SER A 449 6.46 -11.22 -1.91
CA SER A 449 6.47 -9.97 -1.14
C SER A 449 6.93 -8.78 -1.98
N PHE A 450 7.90 -8.96 -2.89
CA PHE A 450 8.29 -7.95 -3.88
C PHE A 450 7.13 -7.59 -4.83
N LEU A 451 6.38 -8.58 -5.33
CA LEU A 451 5.18 -8.33 -6.14
C LEU A 451 4.12 -7.55 -5.35
N SER A 452 3.89 -7.89 -4.08
CA SER A 452 2.97 -7.14 -3.22
C SER A 452 3.40 -5.69 -3.04
N MET A 453 4.68 -5.48 -2.70
CA MET A 453 5.25 -4.15 -2.49
C MET A 453 5.19 -3.29 -3.76
N THR A 454 5.54 -3.85 -4.92
CA THR A 454 5.53 -3.10 -6.19
C THR A 454 4.11 -2.71 -6.61
N ILE A 455 3.17 -3.65 -6.60
CA ILE A 455 1.76 -3.37 -6.95
C ILE A 455 1.15 -2.36 -5.97
N GLY A 456 1.38 -2.54 -4.67
CA GLY A 456 0.92 -1.60 -3.63
C GLY A 456 1.49 -0.20 -3.80
N THR A 457 2.76 -0.07 -4.20
CA THR A 457 3.41 1.22 -4.48
C THR A 457 2.76 1.94 -5.66
N PHE A 458 2.48 1.22 -6.76
CA PHE A 458 1.79 1.80 -7.92
C PHE A 458 0.38 2.25 -7.55
N PHE A 459 -0.37 1.43 -6.81
CA PHE A 459 -1.70 1.80 -6.35
C PHE A 459 -1.69 3.05 -5.46
N LEU A 460 -0.75 3.11 -4.51
CA LEU A 460 -0.61 4.24 -3.60
C LEU A 460 -0.19 5.54 -4.33
N SER A 461 0.63 5.42 -5.38
CA SER A 461 1.02 6.54 -6.24
C SER A 461 -0.18 7.16 -6.97
N GLU A 462 -1.06 6.33 -7.53
CA GLU A 462 -2.29 6.82 -8.18
C GLU A 462 -3.26 7.46 -7.17
N ILE A 463 -3.40 6.90 -5.97
CA ILE A 463 -4.17 7.51 -4.89
C ILE A 463 -3.60 8.89 -4.53
N TYR A 464 -2.26 9.01 -4.43
CA TYR A 464 -1.60 10.27 -4.09
C TYR A 464 -1.87 11.35 -5.13
N LYS A 465 -1.72 11.03 -6.42
CA LYS A 465 -1.96 11.97 -7.53
C LYS A 465 -3.38 12.54 -7.49
N VAL A 466 -4.37 11.67 -7.26
CA VAL A 466 -5.78 12.08 -7.16
C VAL A 466 -6.05 12.95 -5.93
N GLN A 467 -5.36 12.71 -4.81
CA GLN A 467 -5.56 13.43 -3.55
C GLN A 467 -4.73 14.71 -3.42
N GLU A 468 -3.73 14.91 -4.27
CA GLU A 468 -2.83 16.06 -4.24
C GLU A 468 -3.55 17.42 -4.24
N PRO A 469 -4.57 17.67 -5.09
CA PRO A 469 -5.29 18.94 -5.11
C PRO A 469 -6.06 19.21 -3.81
N GLU A 470 -6.45 18.16 -3.07
CA GLU A 470 -7.15 18.28 -1.79
C GLU A 470 -6.21 18.79 -0.70
N TRP A 471 -5.00 18.23 -0.60
CA TRP A 471 -3.99 18.69 0.35
C TRP A 471 -3.53 20.11 0.05
N ARG A 472 -3.33 20.46 -1.23
CA ARG A 472 -2.98 21.84 -1.62
C ARG A 472 -4.07 22.84 -1.23
N ARG A 473 -5.36 22.45 -1.29
CA ARG A 473 -6.45 23.31 -0.81
C ARG A 473 -6.38 23.52 0.69
N GLN A 474 -6.20 22.45 1.46
CA GLN A 474 -6.06 22.52 2.92
C GLN A 474 -4.85 23.35 3.36
N GLU A 475 -3.72 23.23 2.66
CA GLU A 475 -2.53 24.03 2.98
C GLU A 475 -2.78 25.53 2.74
N ARG A 476 -3.42 25.88 1.61
CA ARG A 476 -3.83 27.26 1.33
C ARG A 476 -4.82 27.81 2.37
N GLU A 477 -5.73 26.97 2.89
CA GLU A 477 -6.64 27.36 3.97
C GLU A 477 -5.89 27.59 5.29
N ARG A 478 -4.91 26.74 5.61
CA ARG A 478 -4.05 26.91 6.80
C ARG A 478 -3.19 28.16 6.72
N GLU A 479 -2.60 28.45 5.56
CA GLU A 479 -1.84 29.67 5.29
C GLU A 479 -2.72 30.92 5.39
N ARG A 480 -3.99 30.84 4.96
CA ARG A 480 -4.97 31.92 5.14
C ARG A 480 -5.37 32.13 6.60
N GLN A 481 -5.47 31.07 7.39
CA GLN A 481 -5.82 31.15 8.81
C GLN A 481 -4.67 31.63 9.69
N ASN A 482 -3.43 31.27 9.33
CA ASN A 482 -2.22 31.68 10.04
C ASN A 482 -1.25 32.40 9.09
N PRO A 483 -1.55 33.65 8.69
CA PRO A 483 -0.60 34.44 7.90
C PRO A 483 0.70 34.61 8.71
N PRO A 484 1.87 34.45 8.08
CA PRO A 484 3.14 34.63 8.78
C PRO A 484 3.20 36.06 9.34
N THR A 485 3.40 36.18 10.65
CA THR A 485 3.62 37.45 11.34
C THR A 485 4.71 38.23 10.61
N ALA A 486 4.33 39.32 9.96
CA ALA A 486 5.29 40.27 9.42
C ALA A 486 6.14 40.78 10.59
N ASN A 487 7.44 40.45 10.59
CA ASN A 487 8.39 41.07 11.52
C ASN A 487 8.29 42.60 11.34
N PRO A 488 8.10 43.38 12.42
CA PRO A 488 8.03 44.83 12.29
C PRO A 488 9.41 45.32 11.83
N VAL A 489 9.48 45.79 10.58
CA VAL A 489 10.63 46.53 10.08
C VAL A 489 10.79 47.77 10.95
N ARG A 490 11.87 47.78 11.74
CA ARG A 490 12.28 48.90 12.58
C ARG A 490 12.54 50.11 11.68
N ALA A 491 11.69 51.12 11.78
CA ALA A 491 11.88 52.40 11.10
C ALA A 491 13.15 53.08 11.66
N GLU A 492 14.16 53.24 10.81
CA GLU A 492 15.35 54.04 11.09
C GLU A 492 15.10 55.49 10.58
N PRO A 493 15.54 56.55 11.30
CA PRO A 493 15.18 57.92 10.95
C PRO A 493 16.02 58.44 9.75
N PRO A 494 15.47 59.33 8.90
CA PRO A 494 16.20 59.87 7.77
C PRO A 494 17.25 60.90 8.21
N PRO A 495 18.45 60.94 7.59
CA PRO A 495 19.39 62.02 7.79
C PRO A 495 18.98 63.27 6.99
N ILE A 496 19.16 64.40 7.64
CA ILE A 496 18.92 65.77 7.17
C ILE A 496 19.78 66.07 5.94
N ARG A 497 19.16 66.50 4.83
CA ARG A 497 19.82 67.35 3.84
C ARG A 497 18.95 68.55 3.48
N SER A 498 19.53 69.70 3.73
CA SER A 498 19.05 71.05 3.46
C SER A 498 19.02 71.38 1.97
N ALA A 499 17.88 71.96 1.59
CA ALA A 499 17.57 72.86 0.46
C ALA A 499 18.67 73.23 -0.54
N THR A 500 18.33 73.20 -1.84
CA THR A 500 18.22 74.44 -2.65
C THR A 500 17.40 74.26 -3.94
N THR A 501 16.41 75.16 -4.10
CA THR A 501 15.88 75.83 -5.33
C THR A 501 15.24 75.00 -6.47
N GLN A 502 13.91 75.06 -6.62
CA GLN A 502 13.11 75.98 -7.50
C GLN A 502 12.96 75.42 -8.93
N ASP A 503 11.86 75.58 -9.67
CA ASP A 503 10.48 76.05 -9.52
C ASP A 503 9.78 75.68 -10.86
N ASN A 504 8.45 75.51 -10.85
CA ASN A 504 7.46 75.84 -11.91
C ASN A 504 6.36 74.81 -12.22
N THR A 505 5.23 75.02 -11.52
CA THR A 505 3.86 75.31 -12.03
C THR A 505 3.12 74.43 -13.06
N THR A 506 2.03 73.82 -12.55
CA THR A 506 0.62 73.73 -13.06
C THR A 506 0.34 73.08 -14.43
N THR A 507 -0.49 72.04 -14.54
CA THR A 507 -1.98 72.10 -14.48
C THR A 507 -2.60 70.68 -14.47
N GLY A 508 -3.80 70.51 -13.90
CA GLY A 508 -4.72 69.41 -14.25
C GLY A 508 -5.27 68.55 -13.10
N ARG A 509 -6.50 68.82 -12.69
CA ARG A 509 -7.28 68.07 -11.69
C ARG A 509 -7.93 66.84 -12.35
N GLY A 510 -7.70 65.64 -11.83
CA GLY A 510 -8.27 64.38 -12.35
C GLY A 510 -8.48 63.33 -11.26
N ARG A 511 -9.72 62.85 -11.18
CA ARG A 511 -10.32 61.90 -10.23
C ARG A 511 -9.58 60.54 -10.23
N ALA A 512 -9.23 60.03 -9.05
CA ALA A 512 -8.59 58.72 -8.90
C ALA A 512 -9.56 57.59 -9.29
N VAL A 513 -9.14 56.79 -10.28
CA VAL A 513 -9.76 55.52 -10.70
C VAL A 513 -9.14 54.41 -9.86
N SER A 514 -9.96 53.61 -9.21
CA SER A 514 -9.57 52.35 -8.55
C SER A 514 -9.08 51.34 -9.59
N PRO A 515 -7.95 50.64 -9.37
CA PRO A 515 -7.47 49.63 -10.30
C PRO A 515 -8.41 48.40 -10.31
N PRO A 516 -8.58 47.71 -11.44
CA PRO A 516 -9.46 46.56 -11.53
C PRO A 516 -8.89 45.38 -10.73
N ILE A 517 -9.78 44.68 -10.03
CA ILE A 517 -9.52 43.36 -9.44
C ILE A 517 -9.44 42.36 -10.59
N ILE A 518 -8.24 41.83 -10.84
CA ILE A 518 -8.01 40.73 -11.77
C ILE A 518 -8.18 39.43 -10.99
N ILE A 519 -9.20 38.65 -11.36
CA ILE A 519 -9.37 37.27 -10.91
C ILE A 519 -8.61 36.39 -11.93
N PRO A 520 -7.61 35.59 -11.53
CA PRO A 520 -6.92 34.73 -12.48
C PRO A 520 -7.82 33.53 -12.84
N SER A 521 -7.85 33.20 -14.13
CA SER A 521 -8.42 31.97 -14.66
C SER A 521 -7.40 30.84 -14.51
N ASP A 522 -7.83 29.65 -14.06
CA ASP A 522 -6.98 28.48 -13.78
C ASP A 522 -6.41 27.78 -15.04
N GLN A 523 -6.07 28.50 -16.13
CA GLN A 523 -5.63 27.91 -17.40
C GLN A 523 -4.23 28.34 -17.92
N ASP A 524 -3.47 29.17 -17.23
CA ASP A 524 -2.23 29.75 -17.80
C ASP A 524 -0.90 29.11 -17.36
N ILE A 525 -0.89 27.91 -16.78
CA ILE A 525 0.37 27.26 -16.31
C ILE A 525 1.16 26.62 -17.45
N ASP A 526 0.50 26.12 -18.49
CA ASP A 526 1.18 25.40 -19.58
C ASP A 526 1.75 26.35 -20.66
N ALA A 527 1.31 27.60 -20.71
CA ALA A 527 1.82 28.62 -21.64
C ALA A 527 3.17 29.22 -21.18
N GLU A 528 3.40 29.36 -19.87
CA GLU A 528 4.67 29.89 -19.33
C GLU A 528 5.87 28.93 -19.56
N ILE A 529 5.63 27.61 -19.64
CA ILE A 529 6.69 26.62 -19.88
C ILE A 529 7.22 26.69 -21.33
N ALA A 530 6.40 27.15 -22.28
CA ALA A 530 6.80 27.31 -23.68
C ALA A 530 7.61 28.59 -23.94
N GLU A 531 7.35 29.68 -23.19
CA GLU A 531 8.10 30.94 -23.33
C GLU A 531 9.50 30.88 -22.69
N VAL A 532 9.66 30.18 -21.57
CA VAL A 532 10.96 30.07 -20.88
C VAL A 532 11.99 29.26 -21.69
N ASN A 533 11.54 28.27 -22.47
CA ASN A 533 12.43 27.44 -23.29
C ASN A 533 12.91 28.13 -24.58
N ASN A 534 12.23 29.18 -25.04
CA ASN A 534 12.61 29.91 -26.26
C ASN A 534 13.51 31.13 -25.98
N ALA A 535 13.66 31.56 -24.73
CA ALA A 535 14.49 32.69 -24.34
C ALA A 535 16.00 32.35 -24.19
N SER A 536 16.38 31.07 -24.23
CA SER A 536 17.76 30.63 -23.98
C SER A 536 18.69 30.61 -25.21
N ALA A 537 18.25 31.11 -26.37
CA ALA A 537 19.00 30.94 -27.63
C ALA A 537 19.83 32.16 -28.10
N ASN A 538 19.67 33.38 -27.55
CA ASN A 538 20.37 34.55 -28.10
C ASN A 538 21.06 35.44 -27.06
N ASN A 539 22.38 35.55 -27.26
CA ASN A 539 23.34 36.60 -26.83
C ASN A 539 24.33 36.24 -25.71
N ALA A 540 25.48 35.73 -26.15
CA ALA A 540 26.76 35.83 -25.47
C ALA A 540 27.47 37.14 -25.88
N ILE A 541 28.06 37.87 -24.91
CA ILE A 541 29.39 38.55 -24.92
C ILE A 541 29.56 39.30 -23.58
N LEU A 542 30.73 39.10 -22.94
CA LEU A 542 31.26 39.47 -21.61
C LEU A 542 31.53 41.00 -21.37
N PRO A 543 32.05 41.50 -20.20
CA PRO A 543 32.42 40.88 -18.90
C PRO A 543 31.94 41.63 -17.59
N ALA A 544 32.08 40.97 -16.43
CA ALA A 544 31.90 41.46 -15.04
C ALA A 544 33.13 42.28 -14.52
N PRO A 545 33.16 42.99 -13.35
CA PRO A 545 32.62 42.65 -12.00
C PRO A 545 31.87 43.82 -11.30
N VAL A 546 31.17 43.71 -10.16
CA VAL A 546 31.64 43.65 -8.74
C VAL A 546 30.40 43.54 -7.82
N THR A 547 30.43 42.58 -6.89
CA THR A 547 29.77 42.45 -5.57
C THR A 547 28.51 43.27 -5.20
N ALA A 548 27.38 42.58 -4.99
CA ALA A 548 26.59 42.56 -3.74
C ALA A 548 25.33 41.72 -3.95
N GLY A 549 25.23 40.60 -3.22
CA GLY A 549 24.15 39.63 -3.36
C GLY A 549 22.80 40.15 -2.89
N THR A 550 21.81 40.08 -3.77
CA THR A 550 20.40 39.89 -3.40
C THR A 550 19.88 38.80 -4.33
N PRO A 551 19.61 37.56 -3.87
CA PRO A 551 19.03 36.56 -4.74
C PRO A 551 17.58 36.96 -5.01
N ALA A 552 17.25 37.19 -6.27
CA ALA A 552 15.88 37.24 -6.75
C ALA A 552 15.22 35.90 -6.37
N ALA A 553 14.12 35.98 -5.60
CA ALA A 553 13.33 34.83 -5.23
C ALA A 553 12.74 34.21 -6.50
N SER A 554 13.29 33.08 -6.93
CA SER A 554 12.58 32.16 -7.80
C SER A 554 11.35 31.65 -7.04
N LEU A 555 10.18 31.75 -7.66
CA LEU A 555 8.96 31.16 -7.15
C LEU A 555 9.09 29.64 -7.31
N GLN A 556 9.80 28.99 -6.38
CA GLN A 556 9.86 27.53 -6.30
C GLN A 556 8.47 27.01 -5.92
N THR A 557 7.84 26.30 -6.85
CA THR A 557 6.72 25.39 -6.57
C THR A 557 7.20 24.30 -5.62
N ASN A 558 7.10 24.53 -4.32
CA ASN A 558 7.45 23.60 -3.25
C ASN A 558 6.41 22.47 -3.14
N GLY A 559 6.18 21.70 -4.21
CA GLY A 559 5.53 20.40 -4.09
C GLY A 559 6.57 19.38 -3.62
N THR A 560 6.34 18.71 -2.49
CA THR A 560 7.21 17.60 -2.08
C THR A 560 7.14 16.49 -3.13
N PRO A 561 8.25 16.13 -3.80
CA PRO A 561 8.21 15.10 -4.84
C PRO A 561 7.82 13.77 -4.21
N ILE A 562 7.00 12.97 -4.90
CA ILE A 562 6.45 11.70 -4.38
C ILE A 562 7.55 10.75 -3.87
N SER A 563 8.74 10.81 -4.48
CA SER A 563 9.94 10.08 -4.06
C SER A 563 10.36 10.38 -2.62
N THR A 564 10.14 11.60 -2.12
CA THR A 564 10.45 11.95 -0.72
C THR A 564 9.51 11.30 0.28
N ILE A 565 8.25 11.07 -0.10
CA ILE A 565 7.25 10.39 0.75
C ILE A 565 7.60 8.90 0.82
N PHE A 566 7.85 8.27 -0.32
CA PHE A 566 8.30 6.87 -0.36
C PHE A 566 9.64 6.67 0.36
N GLY A 567 10.59 7.60 0.22
CA GLY A 567 11.84 7.58 0.95
C GLY A 567 11.66 7.61 2.48
N ARG A 568 10.67 8.37 2.99
CA ARG A 568 10.32 8.35 4.42
C ARG A 568 9.74 7.01 4.85
N PHE A 569 8.86 6.40 4.06
CA PHE A 569 8.30 5.08 4.40
C PHE A 569 9.36 3.98 4.42
N VAL A 570 10.28 3.99 3.46
CA VAL A 570 11.42 3.07 3.46
C VAL A 570 12.29 3.28 4.70
N LEU A 571 12.61 4.53 5.05
CA LEU A 571 13.39 4.83 6.25
C LEU A 571 12.69 4.37 7.52
N ILE A 572 11.38 4.62 7.66
CA ILE A 572 10.59 4.15 8.81
C ILE A 572 10.57 2.62 8.85
N GLY A 573 10.36 1.95 7.73
CA GLY A 573 10.39 0.48 7.65
C GLY A 573 11.74 -0.10 8.05
N ILE A 574 12.84 0.51 7.59
CA ILE A 574 14.21 0.14 7.99
C ILE A 574 14.41 0.36 9.50
N CYS A 575 14.00 1.52 10.04
CA CYS A 575 14.07 1.78 11.48
C CYS A 575 13.26 0.78 12.30
N ILE A 576 12.07 0.39 11.84
CA ILE A 576 11.25 -0.65 12.49
C ILE A 576 11.97 -2.00 12.44
N LEU A 577 12.56 -2.38 11.31
CA LEU A 577 13.29 -3.63 11.16
C LEU A 577 14.50 -3.69 12.11
N PHE A 578 15.32 -2.64 12.13
CA PHE A 578 16.46 -2.56 13.06
C PHE A 578 15.97 -2.57 14.51
N LEU A 579 15.02 -1.71 14.88
CA LEU A 579 14.51 -1.67 16.24
C LEU A 579 13.90 -3.01 16.67
N SER A 580 13.24 -3.73 15.77
CA SER A 580 12.71 -5.07 16.03
C SER A 580 13.82 -6.09 16.26
N LEU A 581 14.94 -5.98 15.52
CA LEU A 581 16.11 -6.81 15.73
C LEU A 581 16.78 -6.52 17.09
N ALA A 582 16.90 -5.25 17.50
CA ALA A 582 17.34 -4.94 18.88
C ALA A 582 16.35 -5.41 19.94
N ALA A 583 15.05 -5.32 19.68
CA ALA A 583 14.06 -5.73 20.67
C ALA A 583 14.14 -7.22 21.01
N VAL A 584 14.71 -8.07 20.14
CA VAL A 584 14.97 -9.49 20.44
C VAL A 584 15.92 -9.66 21.63
N THR A 585 16.91 -8.77 21.77
CA THR A 585 17.90 -8.80 22.87
C THR A 585 17.45 -8.03 24.11
N TRP A 586 16.29 -7.37 24.06
CA TRP A 586 15.73 -6.71 25.23
C TRP A 586 15.21 -7.72 26.25
N ARG A 587 15.08 -7.25 27.49
CA ARG A 587 14.45 -8.02 28.57
C ARG A 587 13.09 -8.58 28.10
N PRO A 588 12.74 -9.85 28.42
CA PRO A 588 11.55 -10.53 27.93
C PRO A 588 10.26 -9.71 28.08
N SER A 589 10.05 -9.04 29.22
CA SER A 589 8.85 -8.22 29.44
C SER A 589 8.76 -7.02 28.48
N LEU A 590 9.89 -6.35 28.21
CA LEU A 590 9.94 -5.21 27.29
C LEU A 590 9.83 -5.68 25.83
N ARG A 591 10.47 -6.81 25.51
CA ARG A 591 10.38 -7.47 24.20
C ARG A 591 8.94 -7.81 23.85
N VAL A 592 8.22 -8.48 24.76
CA VAL A 592 6.81 -8.84 24.57
C VAL A 592 5.93 -7.59 24.44
N ALA A 593 6.12 -6.58 25.31
CA ALA A 593 5.37 -5.32 25.22
C ALA A 593 5.59 -4.60 23.87
N TYR A 594 6.81 -4.58 23.36
CA TYR A 594 7.17 -3.98 22.08
C TYR A 594 6.50 -4.70 20.90
N PHE A 595 6.60 -6.04 20.83
CA PHE A 595 5.99 -6.81 19.73
C PHE A 595 4.45 -6.73 19.78
N ASN A 596 3.84 -6.75 20.97
CA ASN A 596 2.41 -6.50 21.15
C ASN A 596 2.00 -5.11 20.66
N LEU A 597 2.78 -4.07 20.98
CA LEU A 597 2.52 -2.70 20.54
C LEU A 597 2.60 -2.58 19.01
N ILE A 598 3.64 -3.15 18.38
CA ILE A 598 3.76 -3.13 16.92
C ILE A 598 2.63 -3.90 16.25
N ALA A 599 2.27 -5.08 16.77
CA ALA A 599 1.14 -5.85 16.26
C ALA A 599 -0.17 -5.05 16.36
N PHE A 600 -0.41 -4.37 17.48
CA PHE A 600 -1.58 -3.51 17.67
C PHE A 600 -1.62 -2.32 16.69
N VAL A 601 -0.50 -1.63 16.51
CA VAL A 601 -0.39 -0.49 15.57
C VAL A 601 -0.62 -0.97 14.13
N TYR A 602 -0.03 -2.09 13.73
CA TYR A 602 -0.23 -2.68 12.41
C TYR A 602 -1.69 -3.12 12.17
N LEU A 603 -2.29 -3.81 13.14
CA LEU A 603 -3.69 -4.26 13.06
C LEU A 603 -4.71 -3.11 13.17
N SER A 604 -4.27 -1.89 13.46
CA SER A 604 -5.07 -0.66 13.38
C SER A 604 -5.19 -0.10 11.95
N MET A 605 -4.90 -0.92 10.93
CA MET A 605 -4.86 -0.51 9.52
C MET A 605 -6.16 0.11 8.98
N TRP A 606 -7.33 -0.18 9.57
CA TRP A 606 -8.61 0.38 9.11
C TRP A 606 -8.97 1.71 9.75
N VAL A 607 -8.33 2.11 10.86
CA VAL A 607 -8.60 3.38 11.56
C VAL A 607 -8.48 4.59 10.61
N PRO A 608 -7.44 4.71 9.75
CA PRO A 608 -7.37 5.82 8.80
C PRO A 608 -8.45 5.79 7.72
N GLN A 609 -9.00 4.62 7.38
CA GLN A 609 -10.13 4.51 6.44
C GLN A 609 -11.44 4.92 7.10
N ILE A 610 -11.66 4.51 8.35
CA ILE A 610 -12.81 4.93 9.17
C ILE A 610 -12.84 6.46 9.24
N TYR A 611 -11.71 7.08 9.57
CA TYR A 611 -11.58 8.54 9.62
C TYR A 611 -11.87 9.20 8.26
N ARG A 612 -11.33 8.66 7.16
CA ARG A 612 -11.59 9.22 5.83
C ARG A 612 -13.06 9.12 5.42
N ASN A 613 -13.72 8.00 5.75
CA ASN A 613 -15.15 7.83 5.49
C ASN A 613 -15.99 8.90 6.20
N VAL A 614 -15.66 9.23 7.46
CA VAL A 614 -16.29 10.33 8.21
C VAL A 614 -16.05 11.67 7.49
N TYR A 615 -14.79 11.99 7.20
CA TYR A 615 -14.38 13.28 6.65
C TYR A 615 -15.03 13.55 5.29
N ARG A 616 -14.98 12.57 4.39
CA ARG A 616 -15.56 12.65 3.02
C ARG A 616 -17.06 12.36 2.97
N ASN A 617 -17.68 12.00 4.09
CA ASN A 617 -19.06 11.52 4.15
C ASN A 617 -19.33 10.39 3.14
N CYS A 618 -18.48 9.37 3.11
CA CYS A 618 -18.57 8.24 2.18
C CYS A 618 -19.03 6.95 2.88
N ARG A 619 -20.12 6.33 2.39
CA ARG A 619 -20.68 5.09 2.96
C ARG A 619 -19.85 3.84 2.65
N GLN A 620 -19.25 3.77 1.47
CA GLN A 620 -18.49 2.61 1.05
C GLN A 620 -17.35 3.01 0.10
N ALA A 621 -16.12 2.91 0.59
CA ALA A 621 -14.90 3.21 -0.17
C ALA A 621 -14.16 1.95 -0.64
N LEU A 622 -14.30 0.84 0.08
CA LEU A 622 -13.62 -0.43 -0.17
C LEU A 622 -14.65 -1.57 -0.28
N SER A 623 -14.31 -2.62 -1.02
CA SER A 623 -15.16 -3.80 -1.12
C SER A 623 -15.13 -4.62 0.18
N TRP A 624 -16.25 -5.25 0.53
CA TRP A 624 -16.30 -6.11 1.71
C TRP A 624 -15.41 -7.36 1.58
N GLN A 625 -15.27 -7.87 0.35
CA GLN A 625 -14.35 -8.96 0.05
C GLN A 625 -12.90 -8.57 0.35
N PHE A 626 -12.50 -7.35 -0.01
CA PHE A 626 -11.17 -6.83 0.32
C PHE A 626 -11.01 -6.58 1.82
N VAL A 627 -11.96 -5.93 2.48
CA VAL A 627 -11.85 -5.59 3.92
C VAL A 627 -11.77 -6.85 4.78
N VAL A 628 -12.69 -7.80 4.61
CA VAL A 628 -12.71 -9.05 5.39
C VAL A 628 -11.55 -9.95 5.00
N GLY A 629 -11.28 -10.10 3.69
CA GLY A 629 -10.21 -10.95 3.20
C GLY A 629 -8.82 -10.48 3.64
N GLN A 630 -8.52 -9.18 3.53
CA GLN A 630 -7.24 -8.62 4.01
C GLN A 630 -7.11 -8.75 5.52
N SER A 631 -8.20 -8.54 6.28
CA SER A 631 -8.16 -8.68 7.75
C SER A 631 -7.80 -10.10 8.18
N ILE A 632 -8.41 -11.12 7.54
CA ILE A 632 -8.11 -12.53 7.83
C ILE A 632 -6.67 -12.87 7.41
N LEU A 633 -6.30 -12.58 6.15
CA LEU A 633 -4.98 -12.94 5.63
C LEU A 633 -3.83 -12.22 6.34
N ARG A 634 -4.03 -11.00 6.84
CA ARG A 634 -3.01 -10.26 7.60
C ARG A 634 -2.93 -10.67 9.06
N LEU A 635 -3.98 -11.28 9.61
CA LEU A 635 -3.97 -11.86 10.95
C LEU A 635 -3.25 -13.21 11.01
N LEU A 636 -3.30 -14.02 9.94
CA LEU A 636 -2.72 -15.38 9.93
C LEU A 636 -1.23 -15.45 10.31
N PRO A 637 -0.32 -14.59 9.78
CA PRO A 637 1.09 -14.62 10.19
C PRO A 637 1.29 -14.28 11.67
N ILE A 638 0.46 -13.40 12.23
CA ILE A 638 0.49 -13.06 13.66
C ILE A 638 -0.05 -14.23 14.48
N ALA A 639 -1.15 -14.84 14.03
CA ALA A 639 -1.77 -15.99 14.68
C ALA A 639 -0.78 -17.15 14.86
N TYR A 640 0.07 -17.40 13.86
CA TYR A 640 1.10 -18.44 13.94
C TYR A 640 2.01 -18.29 15.17
N PHE A 641 2.49 -17.08 15.48
CA PHE A 641 3.37 -16.87 16.64
C PHE A 641 2.66 -16.90 17.99
N TYR A 642 1.38 -16.52 18.04
CA TYR A 642 0.64 -16.40 19.31
C TYR A 642 -0.14 -17.67 19.68
N ILE A 643 -0.52 -18.50 18.70
CA ILE A 643 -1.29 -19.73 18.90
C ILE A 643 -0.39 -20.96 18.95
N TRP A 644 0.58 -21.03 18.02
CA TRP A 644 1.29 -22.26 17.77
C TRP A 644 2.50 -22.40 18.70
N SER A 645 2.47 -23.39 19.59
CA SER A 645 3.51 -23.62 20.60
C SER A 645 4.83 -24.18 20.04
N GLU A 646 4.78 -24.78 18.84
CA GLU A 646 5.94 -25.32 18.11
C GLU A 646 6.28 -24.43 16.90
N ASN A 647 6.30 -23.11 17.10
CA ASN A 647 6.68 -22.17 16.04
C ASN A 647 8.20 -22.15 15.83
N PHE A 648 8.64 -21.74 14.63
CA PHE A 648 10.08 -21.77 14.29
C PHE A 648 10.94 -20.82 15.13
N ALA A 649 10.34 -19.75 15.67
CA ALA A 649 11.03 -18.76 16.49
C ALA A 649 11.01 -19.15 17.99
N PHE A 650 10.42 -20.29 18.32
CA PHE A 650 10.17 -20.78 19.68
C PHE A 650 9.54 -19.73 20.62
N ALA A 651 8.78 -18.78 20.06
CA ALA A 651 8.08 -17.75 20.81
C ALA A 651 6.98 -18.36 21.69
N GLU A 652 6.77 -17.76 22.87
CA GLU A 652 5.75 -18.23 23.80
C GLU A 652 4.35 -17.88 23.31
N PRO A 653 3.41 -18.85 23.27
CA PRO A 653 2.05 -18.58 22.84
C PRO A 653 1.29 -17.79 23.92
N ASP A 654 0.79 -16.60 23.56
CA ASP A 654 -0.11 -15.81 24.39
C ASP A 654 -1.49 -15.67 23.74
N TRP A 655 -2.38 -16.58 24.13
CA TRP A 655 -3.76 -16.60 23.65
C TRP A 655 -4.57 -15.37 24.06
N THR A 656 -4.24 -14.75 25.20
CA THR A 656 -4.99 -13.61 25.73
C THR A 656 -4.70 -12.35 24.94
N ALA A 657 -3.42 -12.06 24.67
CA ALA A 657 -3.02 -10.96 23.80
C ALA A 657 -3.62 -11.14 22.39
N PHE A 658 -3.59 -12.35 21.84
CA PHE A 658 -4.15 -12.61 20.52
C PHE A 658 -5.68 -12.42 20.46
N ALA A 659 -6.42 -12.81 21.50
CA ALA A 659 -7.87 -12.57 21.57
C ALA A 659 -8.20 -11.07 21.59
N ILE A 660 -7.40 -10.25 22.27
CA ILE A 660 -7.53 -8.78 22.28
C ILE A 660 -7.29 -8.21 20.87
N LEU A 661 -6.23 -8.67 20.19
CA LEU A 661 -5.91 -8.24 18.82
C LEU A 661 -7.03 -8.60 17.82
N ILE A 662 -7.57 -9.81 17.91
CA ILE A 662 -8.75 -10.23 17.13
C ILE A 662 -9.94 -9.32 17.41
N GLY A 663 -10.26 -9.12 18.69
CA GLY A 663 -11.36 -8.25 19.10
C GLY A 663 -11.21 -6.83 18.55
N TRP A 664 -9.99 -6.30 18.54
CA TRP A 664 -9.68 -4.98 18.00
C TRP A 664 -9.89 -4.88 16.48
N VAL A 665 -9.46 -5.88 15.71
CA VAL A 665 -9.69 -5.90 14.25
C VAL A 665 -11.18 -5.99 13.94
N TRP A 666 -11.91 -6.87 14.64
CA TRP A 666 -13.35 -7.00 14.45
C TRP A 666 -14.12 -5.74 14.85
N LEU A 667 -13.70 -5.06 15.92
CA LEU A 667 -14.28 -3.77 16.30
C LEU A 667 -14.18 -2.76 15.15
N GLN A 668 -13.02 -2.66 14.50
CA GLN A 668 -12.84 -1.78 13.33
C GLN A 668 -13.78 -2.16 12.17
N ILE A 669 -13.93 -3.45 11.88
CA ILE A 669 -14.84 -3.95 10.84
C ILE A 669 -16.29 -3.60 11.19
N TRP A 670 -16.72 -3.80 12.43
CA TRP A 670 -18.06 -3.43 12.89
C TRP A 670 -18.32 -1.93 12.77
N VAL A 671 -17.33 -1.09 13.05
CA VAL A 671 -17.43 0.36 12.83
C VAL A 671 -17.60 0.68 11.34
N LEU A 672 -16.83 0.04 10.45
CA LEU A 672 -17.01 0.20 9.00
C LEU A 672 -18.41 -0.26 8.54
N ILE A 673 -18.93 -1.36 9.10
CA ILE A 673 -20.29 -1.84 8.80
C ILE A 673 -21.31 -0.78 9.27
N GLY A 674 -21.15 -0.27 10.49
CA GLY A 674 -21.97 0.81 11.04
C GLY A 674 -21.98 2.05 10.14
N GLN A 675 -20.82 2.48 9.62
CA GLN A 675 -20.71 3.61 8.69
C GLN A 675 -21.47 3.38 7.37
N SER A 676 -21.53 2.13 6.89
CA SER A 676 -22.23 1.78 5.66
C SER A 676 -23.76 1.77 5.82
N VAL A 677 -24.26 1.36 7.00
CA VAL A 677 -25.71 1.20 7.27
C VAL A 677 -26.32 2.47 7.88
N LEU A 678 -25.73 2.99 8.95
CA LEU A 678 -26.25 4.14 9.73
C LEU A 678 -25.74 5.47 9.18
N GLY A 679 -24.76 5.44 8.30
CA GLY A 679 -24.14 6.59 7.67
C GLY A 679 -22.76 6.92 8.25
N PRO A 680 -21.90 7.62 7.49
CA PRO A 680 -20.47 7.76 7.83
C PRO A 680 -20.21 8.62 9.07
N ARG A 681 -21.12 9.54 9.39
CA ARG A 681 -21.04 10.47 10.53
C ARG A 681 -21.90 10.02 11.73
N PHE A 682 -22.34 8.76 11.74
CA PHE A 682 -23.12 8.21 12.85
C PHE A 682 -22.33 8.30 14.16
N GLY A 683 -22.96 8.86 15.20
CA GLY A 683 -22.36 8.99 16.54
C GLY A 683 -21.41 10.18 16.73
N LEU A 684 -21.25 11.08 15.74
CA LEU A 684 -20.41 12.27 15.84
C LEU A 684 -21.23 13.56 15.99
N PRO A 685 -20.82 14.50 16.87
CA PRO A 685 -21.42 15.83 16.93
C PRO A 685 -21.27 16.58 15.60
N LYS A 686 -22.29 17.36 15.21
CA LYS A 686 -22.31 18.09 13.93
C LYS A 686 -21.15 19.08 13.79
N ASP A 687 -20.67 19.65 14.90
CA ASP A 687 -19.63 20.70 14.90
C ASP A 687 -18.20 20.17 14.73
N TRP A 688 -17.97 18.86 14.84
CA TRP A 688 -16.63 18.27 14.78
C TRP A 688 -16.11 18.09 13.35
N MET A 689 -16.98 18.17 12.35
CA MET A 689 -16.64 17.86 10.96
C MET A 689 -17.11 18.99 10.05
N PRO A 690 -16.34 19.33 9.00
CA PRO A 690 -16.78 20.33 8.03
C PRO A 690 -18.12 19.92 7.40
N GLU A 691 -18.96 20.91 7.11
CA GLU A 691 -20.24 20.69 6.44
C GLU A 691 -20.00 19.88 5.16
N ALA A 692 -20.77 18.80 4.99
CA ALA A 692 -20.66 18.01 3.78
C ALA A 692 -21.09 18.91 2.61
N TRP A 693 -20.25 19.02 1.57
CA TRP A 693 -20.58 19.83 0.41
C TRP A 693 -21.88 19.33 -0.21
N GLU A 694 -22.95 20.09 0.01
CA GLU A 694 -24.25 19.82 -0.55
C GLU A 694 -24.24 20.35 -1.98
N TYR A 695 -24.27 19.44 -2.96
CA TYR A 695 -24.27 19.81 -4.38
C TYR A 695 -25.52 20.60 -4.79
N HIS A 696 -26.56 20.62 -3.93
CA HIS A 696 -27.80 21.34 -4.11
C HIS A 696 -28.11 22.16 -2.84
N PRO A 697 -27.29 23.17 -2.50
CA PRO A 697 -27.50 23.92 -1.29
C PRO A 697 -28.82 24.69 -1.39
N VAL A 698 -29.69 24.54 -0.39
CA VAL A 698 -30.95 25.30 -0.32
C VAL A 698 -30.60 26.77 -0.08
N LEU A 699 -31.04 27.66 -0.97
CA LEU A 699 -30.81 29.09 -0.83
C LEU A 699 -31.57 29.62 0.39
N LYS A 700 -30.83 30.17 1.36
CA LYS A 700 -31.37 30.90 2.52
C LYS A 700 -31.25 32.40 2.26
N GLU A 701 -32.20 33.18 2.76
CA GLU A 701 -32.19 34.66 2.60
C GLU A 701 -30.86 35.27 3.05
N ASP A 702 -30.31 34.83 4.18
CA ASP A 702 -29.04 35.32 4.73
C ASP A 702 -27.82 35.08 3.81
N ASN A 703 -27.82 33.97 3.06
CA ASN A 703 -26.72 33.62 2.15
C ASN A 703 -26.75 34.45 0.86
N ILE A 704 -27.95 34.87 0.42
CA ILE A 704 -28.15 35.74 -0.75
C ILE A 704 -27.75 37.18 -0.40
N GLU A 705 -28.11 37.66 0.79
CA GLU A 705 -27.73 39.00 1.28
C GLU A 705 -26.21 39.14 1.51
N ALA A 706 -25.53 38.05 1.84
CA ALA A 706 -24.07 37.99 1.97
C ALA A 706 -23.31 37.80 0.63
N GLY A 707 -24.02 37.70 -0.50
CA GLY A 707 -23.42 37.53 -1.84
C GLY A 707 -22.96 36.11 -2.17
N GLY A 708 -23.35 35.12 -1.38
CA GLY A 708 -23.03 33.70 -1.60
C GLY A 708 -24.01 33.02 -2.55
N LEU A 709 -23.81 33.20 -3.85
CA LEU A 709 -24.53 32.43 -4.88
C LEU A 709 -23.71 31.19 -5.29
N PRO A 710 -24.34 30.04 -5.56
CA PRO A 710 -23.66 28.85 -6.09
C PRO A 710 -22.92 29.16 -7.40
N ILE A 711 -21.86 28.40 -7.69
CA ILE A 711 -21.07 28.51 -8.93
C ILE A 711 -22.01 28.46 -10.15
N GLY A 712 -21.96 29.50 -10.98
CA GLY A 712 -22.78 29.61 -12.19
C GLY A 712 -24.07 30.44 -12.05
N LEU A 713 -24.31 31.08 -10.91
CA LEU A 713 -25.44 31.99 -10.68
C LEU A 713 -24.94 33.40 -10.34
N VAL A 714 -25.42 34.42 -11.05
CA VAL A 714 -25.02 35.82 -10.85
C VAL A 714 -26.23 36.65 -10.40
N SER A 715 -26.01 37.54 -9.43
CA SER A 715 -27.05 38.49 -9.02
C SER A 715 -27.26 39.52 -10.13
N ALA A 716 -28.48 39.62 -10.67
CA ALA A 716 -28.79 40.49 -11.79
C ALA A 716 -28.62 41.97 -11.37
N PRO A 717 -27.79 42.78 -12.06
CA PRO A 717 -27.73 44.21 -11.80
C PRO A 717 -29.04 44.84 -12.28
N ASN A 718 -29.90 45.20 -11.33
CA ASN A 718 -31.25 45.82 -11.46
C ASN A 718 -32.47 44.88 -11.32
N SER A 719 -32.40 43.78 -10.56
CA SER A 719 -33.65 43.11 -10.15
C SER A 719 -34.46 44.07 -9.25
N PRO A 720 -35.77 44.28 -9.53
CA PRO A 720 -36.60 45.03 -8.61
C PRO A 720 -36.68 44.24 -7.31
N ILE A 721 -36.20 44.83 -6.22
CA ILE A 721 -36.65 44.44 -4.88
C ILE A 721 -38.17 44.59 -4.93
N ILE A 722 -38.93 43.50 -4.90
CA ILE A 722 -40.38 43.58 -4.79
C ILE A 722 -40.65 44.19 -3.41
N GLU A 723 -40.79 45.52 -3.38
CA GLU A 723 -41.31 46.23 -2.25
C GLU A 723 -42.71 45.68 -1.95
N ARG A 724 -42.85 45.23 -0.71
CA ARG A 724 -44.07 44.77 -0.05
C ARG A 724 -45.24 45.71 -0.37
N ILE A 725 -46.06 45.38 -1.36
CA ILE A 725 -47.37 46.01 -1.56
C ILE A 725 -48.23 45.65 -0.34
N LYS A 726 -48.36 46.61 0.59
CA LYS A 726 -49.43 46.59 1.59
C LYS A 726 -50.74 46.98 0.88
N SER A 727 -51.46 45.99 0.37
CA SER A 727 -52.90 46.12 0.12
C SER A 727 -53.64 45.41 1.25
N GLY A 728 -54.51 46.15 1.94
CA GLY A 728 -55.28 45.67 3.07
C GLY A 728 -56.34 44.64 2.70
N ASP A 729 -56.72 43.88 3.74
CA ASP A 729 -58.06 43.32 3.99
C ASP A 729 -58.67 42.44 2.88
N ASP A 730 -58.54 41.11 2.96
CA ASP A 730 -59.43 40.20 3.68
C ASP A 730 -59.00 38.72 3.44
N GLY A 731 -59.43 37.79 4.28
CA GLY A 731 -58.73 36.52 4.55
C GLY A 731 -58.75 35.38 3.51
N ARG A 732 -57.79 34.45 3.75
CA ARG A 732 -57.55 33.09 3.20
C ARG A 732 -56.58 32.98 2.02
N ASP A 733 -55.30 32.82 2.36
CA ASP A 733 -54.36 31.79 1.84
C ASP A 733 -52.91 32.21 2.15
N LYS A 734 -52.34 31.68 3.26
CA LYS A 734 -50.96 31.92 3.67
C LYS A 734 -50.13 30.64 3.52
N LYS A 735 -49.43 30.53 2.39
CA LYS A 735 -48.08 29.95 2.25
C LYS A 735 -47.57 30.22 0.83
N ARG A 736 -47.19 31.48 0.54
CA ARG A 736 -46.35 31.79 -0.63
C ARG A 736 -44.90 31.81 -0.15
N THR A 737 -44.11 30.88 -0.65
CA THR A 737 -42.66 30.79 -0.47
C THR A 737 -42.00 32.05 -1.05
N ASN A 738 -40.92 32.54 -0.42
CA ASN A 738 -40.16 33.66 -0.96
C ASN A 738 -39.42 33.16 -2.20
N ILE A 739 -39.70 33.70 -3.37
CA ILE A 739 -39.05 33.33 -4.63
C ILE A 739 -38.05 34.44 -4.97
N HIS A 740 -36.78 34.10 -5.16
CA HIS A 740 -35.75 35.03 -5.63
C HIS A 740 -35.44 34.78 -7.11
N VAL A 741 -35.11 35.86 -7.81
CA VAL A 741 -34.86 35.89 -9.25
C VAL A 741 -33.34 36.02 -9.46
N ILE A 742 -32.71 35.03 -10.11
CA ILE A 742 -31.26 34.94 -10.29
C ILE A 742 -30.92 34.63 -11.76
N ASP A 743 -29.86 35.23 -12.30
CA ASP A 743 -29.42 34.95 -13.68
C ASP A 743 -28.53 33.71 -13.74
N CYS A 744 -28.88 32.76 -14.62
CA CYS A 744 -28.02 31.63 -14.94
C CYS A 744 -26.83 32.08 -15.79
N ALA A 745 -25.60 31.89 -15.31
CA ALA A 745 -24.40 32.26 -16.04
C ALA A 745 -24.16 31.43 -17.32
N ILE A 746 -24.81 30.26 -17.44
CA ILE A 746 -24.63 29.31 -18.55
C ILE A 746 -25.53 29.68 -19.74
N CYS A 747 -26.82 29.92 -19.48
CA CYS A 747 -27.80 30.20 -20.54
C CYS A 747 -28.33 31.64 -20.54
N ARG A 748 -27.93 32.49 -19.58
CA ARG A 748 -28.45 33.86 -19.35
C ARG A 748 -29.98 33.92 -19.19
N GLU A 749 -30.58 32.80 -18.79
CA GLU A 749 -31.99 32.73 -18.43
C GLU A 749 -32.18 33.21 -17.00
N VAL A 750 -33.22 34.01 -16.77
CA VAL A 750 -33.66 34.38 -15.44
C VAL A 750 -34.35 33.17 -14.79
N LEU A 751 -33.81 32.69 -13.67
CA LEU A 751 -34.34 31.59 -12.88
C LEU A 751 -35.05 32.10 -11.63
N GLU A 752 -36.26 31.59 -11.39
CA GLU A 752 -37.01 31.78 -10.15
C GLU A 752 -36.69 30.63 -9.19
N VAL A 753 -35.95 30.92 -8.12
CA VAL A 753 -35.53 29.91 -7.14
C VAL A 753 -36.23 30.16 -5.80
N PRO A 754 -36.91 29.17 -5.21
CA PRO A 754 -37.50 29.31 -3.88
C PRO A 754 -36.41 29.43 -2.81
N VAL A 755 -36.58 30.37 -1.89
CA VAL A 755 -35.65 30.72 -0.81
C VAL A 755 -36.33 30.50 0.54
N VAL A 756 -35.62 29.80 1.43
CA VAL A 756 -36.10 29.51 2.79
C VAL A 756 -35.74 30.69 3.71
N LYS A 757 -36.68 31.07 4.58
CA LYS A 757 -36.47 32.13 5.58
C LYS A 757 -35.45 31.71 6.62
N ALA A 758 -34.69 32.67 7.11
CA ALA A 758 -33.78 32.47 8.23
C ALA A 758 -34.54 31.97 9.48
N GLY A 759 -34.24 30.74 9.93
CA GLY A 759 -34.75 30.18 11.18
C GLY A 759 -35.88 29.14 11.11
N GLU A 760 -36.28 28.65 9.93
CA GLU A 760 -37.17 27.47 9.82
C GLU A 760 -36.35 26.18 9.60
N ASP A 761 -36.64 25.14 10.39
CA ASP A 761 -36.03 23.81 10.25
C ASP A 761 -36.54 23.07 9.00
N ASP A 762 -35.62 22.41 8.31
CA ASP A 762 -35.78 21.72 7.04
C ASP A 762 -36.59 20.41 7.17
N PRO A 763 -37.75 20.25 6.47
CA PRO A 763 -38.53 19.02 6.51
C PRO A 763 -37.99 17.89 5.61
N THR A 764 -36.87 18.10 4.90
CA THR A 764 -36.38 17.18 3.86
C THR A 764 -35.02 16.52 4.16
N ALA A 765 -34.69 16.32 5.43
CA ALA A 765 -33.56 15.49 5.86
C ALA A 765 -33.82 13.99 5.65
N GLY A 766 -33.87 13.56 4.39
CA GLY A 766 -34.02 12.18 3.96
C GLY A 766 -33.67 12.10 2.48
N GLY A 767 -32.46 11.63 2.17
CA GLY A 767 -31.98 11.51 0.81
C GLY A 767 -32.89 10.65 -0.05
N ASP A 768 -33.32 11.21 -1.17
CA ASP A 768 -33.36 10.60 -2.50
C ASP A 768 -33.82 11.68 -3.48
N ILE A 769 -32.89 12.28 -4.22
CA ILE A 769 -33.24 13.05 -5.42
C ILE A 769 -33.17 12.07 -6.58
N ILE A 770 -34.33 11.52 -6.92
CA ILE A 770 -34.59 10.90 -8.21
C ILE A 770 -34.39 12.01 -9.25
N PHE A 771 -33.47 11.82 -10.21
CA PHE A 771 -33.45 12.63 -11.44
C PHE A 771 -34.75 12.35 -12.19
N VAL A 772 -35.80 13.11 -11.88
CA VAL A 772 -37.01 13.13 -12.71
C VAL A 772 -36.68 14.01 -13.90
N THR A 773 -36.64 13.42 -15.09
CA THR A 773 -36.50 14.15 -16.35
C THR A 773 -37.78 14.96 -16.58
N ASN A 774 -37.76 16.26 -16.28
CA ASN A 774 -38.85 17.17 -16.67
C ASN A 774 -38.72 17.47 -18.16
N MET A 775 -39.79 17.26 -18.92
CA MET A 775 -39.93 17.72 -20.31
C MET A 775 -40.89 18.89 -20.37
N ARG A 776 -40.52 19.95 -21.09
CA ARG A 776 -41.37 21.13 -21.32
C ARG A 776 -41.88 21.12 -22.74
N LEU A 777 -43.19 21.08 -22.92
CA LEU A 777 -43.85 21.08 -24.22
C LEU A 777 -44.67 22.36 -24.40
N LEU A 778 -44.62 22.94 -25.61
CA LEU A 778 -45.43 24.08 -25.98
C LEU A 778 -46.80 23.60 -26.47
N ASN A 779 -47.87 24.06 -25.82
CA ASN A 779 -49.24 23.80 -26.27
C ASN A 779 -49.52 24.55 -27.57
N VAL A 780 -49.99 23.83 -28.59
CA VAL A 780 -50.23 24.38 -29.93
C VAL A 780 -51.35 25.42 -29.97
N LYS A 781 -52.36 25.32 -29.10
CA LYS A 781 -53.53 26.20 -29.09
C LYS A 781 -53.31 27.42 -28.18
N SER A 782 -52.80 27.20 -26.97
CA SER A 782 -52.60 28.27 -25.98
C SER A 782 -51.25 28.97 -26.13
N HIS A 783 -50.28 28.35 -26.83
CA HIS A 783 -48.89 28.78 -26.91
C HIS A 783 -48.23 28.96 -25.52
N GLN A 784 -48.69 28.21 -24.52
CA GLN A 784 -48.08 28.16 -23.19
C GLN A 784 -47.23 26.90 -23.04
N LEU A 785 -46.14 27.02 -22.29
CA LEU A 785 -45.27 25.90 -21.95
C LEU A 785 -45.84 25.16 -20.75
N GLU A 786 -45.97 23.84 -20.87
CA GLU A 786 -46.41 22.94 -19.80
C GLU A 786 -45.33 21.90 -19.49
N GLU A 787 -45.22 21.51 -18.23
CA GLU A 787 -44.23 20.56 -17.73
C GLU A 787 -44.82 19.15 -17.57
N PHE A 788 -44.11 18.16 -18.11
CA PHE A 788 -44.47 16.75 -18.08
C PHE A 788 -43.33 15.94 -17.43
N PHE A 789 -43.69 14.89 -16.69
CA PHE A 789 -42.76 14.13 -15.84
C PHE A 789 -42.81 12.63 -16.19
N GLY A 790 -41.65 12.02 -16.44
CA GLY A 790 -41.53 10.55 -16.61
C GLY A 790 -42.41 9.98 -17.72
N ASP A 791 -43.21 8.95 -17.41
CA ASP A 791 -44.07 8.24 -18.38
C ASP A 791 -45.33 9.02 -18.80
N SER A 792 -45.58 10.21 -18.26
CA SER A 792 -46.77 11.01 -18.57
C SER A 792 -46.58 11.98 -19.76
N ILE A 793 -45.62 11.73 -20.64
CA ILE A 793 -45.31 12.61 -21.77
C ILE A 793 -46.27 12.28 -22.94
N PRO A 794 -47.09 13.25 -23.42
CA PRO A 794 -48.00 13.04 -24.53
C PRO A 794 -47.24 13.01 -25.87
N ASP A 795 -47.88 12.52 -26.94
CA ASP A 795 -47.31 12.61 -28.30
C ASP A 795 -47.06 14.08 -28.69
N TYR A 796 -45.84 14.38 -29.13
CA TYR A 796 -45.41 15.73 -29.50
C TYR A 796 -44.66 15.76 -30.83
N ALA A 797 -44.73 16.90 -31.53
CA ALA A 797 -43.81 17.24 -32.61
C ALA A 797 -42.57 17.93 -32.07
N ILE A 798 -41.44 17.86 -32.77
CA ILE A 798 -40.21 18.58 -32.40
C ILE A 798 -39.75 19.48 -33.53
N LEU A 799 -39.26 20.67 -33.19
CA LEU A 799 -38.71 21.62 -34.14
C LEU A 799 -37.20 21.42 -34.30
N SER A 800 -36.72 21.40 -35.54
CA SER A 800 -35.29 21.45 -35.85
C SER A 800 -34.62 22.69 -35.26
N HIS A 801 -33.45 22.52 -34.66
CA HIS A 801 -32.69 23.53 -33.93
C HIS A 801 -31.75 24.35 -34.84
N THR A 802 -32.16 24.58 -36.08
CA THR A 802 -31.49 25.55 -36.97
C THR A 802 -32.10 26.93 -36.85
N TRP A 803 -31.63 27.71 -35.88
CA TRP A 803 -31.96 29.13 -35.80
C TRP A 803 -31.19 29.95 -36.84
N GLY A 804 -31.78 31.09 -37.23
CA GLY A 804 -31.10 32.13 -38.01
C GLY A 804 -30.13 32.93 -37.14
N GLU A 805 -30.00 34.23 -37.39
CA GLU A 805 -29.09 35.09 -36.61
C GLU A 805 -29.47 35.26 -35.13
N VAL A 806 -30.74 35.04 -34.77
CA VAL A 806 -31.26 35.25 -33.41
C VAL A 806 -32.09 34.05 -32.97
N GLU A 807 -31.62 33.37 -31.95
CA GLU A 807 -32.32 32.30 -31.24
C GLU A 807 -33.36 32.86 -30.25
N VAL A 808 -34.44 32.10 -30.02
CA VAL A 808 -35.49 32.46 -29.06
C VAL A 808 -35.15 31.86 -27.70
N THR A 809 -34.94 32.71 -26.69
CA THR A 809 -34.71 32.28 -25.31
C THR A 809 -36.02 31.85 -24.64
N PHE A 810 -35.93 31.00 -23.61
CA PHE A 810 -37.10 30.45 -22.92
C PHE A 810 -37.91 31.52 -22.18
N GLN A 811 -37.26 32.52 -21.58
CA GLN A 811 -37.88 33.66 -20.92
C GLN A 811 -38.63 34.55 -21.92
N GLY A 812 -38.09 34.68 -23.13
CA GLY A 812 -38.81 35.31 -24.23
C GLY A 812 -40.09 34.54 -24.57
N LEU A 813 -40.01 33.21 -24.60
CA LEU A 813 -41.13 32.33 -24.92
C LEU A 813 -42.21 32.32 -23.83
N GLN A 814 -41.83 32.37 -22.54
CA GLN A 814 -42.77 32.43 -21.41
C GLN A 814 -43.62 33.70 -21.38
N HIS A 815 -43.02 34.86 -21.67
CA HIS A 815 -43.72 36.14 -21.65
C HIS A 815 -44.28 36.56 -23.01
N TRP A 816 -44.00 35.77 -24.06
CA TRP A 816 -44.37 36.05 -25.45
C TRP A 816 -44.00 37.48 -25.92
N THR A 817 -42.85 37.97 -25.45
CA THR A 817 -42.33 39.30 -25.77
C THR A 817 -41.57 39.26 -27.10
N HIS A 818 -41.75 40.27 -27.96
CA HIS A 818 -41.12 40.38 -29.28
C HIS A 818 -41.63 39.44 -30.40
N LYS A 819 -42.96 39.40 -30.59
CA LYS A 819 -43.67 38.66 -31.67
C LYS A 819 -43.16 38.91 -33.11
N TRP A 820 -42.39 39.98 -33.35
CA TRP A 820 -41.85 40.36 -34.65
C TRP A 820 -40.51 39.70 -35.00
N LYS A 821 -39.83 39.03 -34.04
CA LYS A 821 -38.56 38.35 -34.31
C LYS A 821 -38.77 37.11 -35.18
N ARG A 822 -37.88 36.89 -36.16
CA ARG A 822 -37.96 35.78 -37.13
C ARG A 822 -38.03 34.40 -36.46
N GLY A 823 -37.36 34.21 -35.31
CA GLY A 823 -37.45 32.97 -34.53
C GLY A 823 -38.85 32.65 -33.99
N TYR A 824 -39.66 33.65 -33.60
CA TYR A 824 -41.05 33.41 -33.16
C TYR A 824 -41.97 33.06 -34.32
N VAL A 825 -41.71 33.62 -35.50
CA VAL A 825 -42.44 33.25 -36.72
C VAL A 825 -42.23 31.76 -37.02
N LYS A 826 -40.99 31.28 -36.84
CA LYS A 826 -40.67 29.85 -36.96
C LYS A 826 -41.51 28.99 -36.01
N ILE A 827 -41.48 29.30 -34.71
CA ILE A 827 -42.26 28.56 -33.69
C ILE A 827 -43.77 28.59 -33.98
N LYS A 828 -44.32 29.76 -34.30
CA LYS A 828 -45.74 29.92 -34.60
C LYS A 828 -46.17 29.07 -35.79
N ARG A 829 -45.36 29.03 -36.84
CA ARG A 829 -45.67 28.23 -38.03
C ARG A 829 -45.53 26.74 -37.75
N THR A 830 -44.57 26.33 -36.92
CA THR A 830 -44.47 24.95 -36.41
C THR A 830 -45.71 24.54 -35.61
N CYS A 831 -46.25 25.41 -34.76
CA CYS A 831 -47.50 25.12 -34.04
C CYS A 831 -48.68 24.92 -35.01
N GLN A 832 -48.77 25.71 -36.08
CA GLN A 832 -49.79 25.53 -37.11
C GLN A 832 -49.66 24.18 -37.82
N LEU A 833 -48.44 23.77 -38.18
CA LEU A 833 -48.19 22.46 -38.79
C LEU A 833 -48.52 21.31 -37.83
N ALA A 834 -48.16 21.44 -36.56
CA ALA A 834 -48.51 20.45 -35.53
C ALA A 834 -50.03 20.30 -35.40
N ALA A 835 -50.79 21.41 -35.44
CA ALA A 835 -52.25 21.38 -35.43
C ALA A 835 -52.82 20.67 -36.67
N GLU A 836 -52.27 20.92 -37.85
CA GLU A 836 -52.67 20.27 -39.11
C GLU A 836 -52.40 18.76 -39.09
N ASP A 837 -51.32 18.34 -38.43
CA ASP A 837 -50.95 16.93 -38.25
C ASP A 837 -51.61 16.26 -37.03
N GLY A 838 -52.52 16.96 -36.32
CA GLY A 838 -53.29 16.42 -35.20
C GLY A 838 -52.53 16.31 -33.87
N LEU A 839 -51.43 17.03 -33.70
CA LEU A 839 -50.61 17.06 -32.49
C LEU A 839 -50.92 18.29 -31.64
N GLU A 840 -51.04 18.09 -30.33
CA GLU A 840 -51.36 19.18 -29.39
C GLU A 840 -50.12 19.87 -28.81
N TRP A 841 -48.94 19.26 -28.98
CA TRP A 841 -47.70 19.63 -28.29
C TRP A 841 -46.51 19.74 -29.24
N VAL A 842 -45.66 20.75 -29.01
CA VAL A 842 -44.40 20.96 -29.73
C VAL A 842 -43.22 21.11 -28.75
N ALA A 843 -42.17 20.32 -28.94
CA ALA A 843 -40.89 20.48 -28.26
C ALA A 843 -39.97 21.41 -29.06
N ILE A 844 -39.28 22.32 -28.36
CA ILE A 844 -38.38 23.33 -28.96
C ILE A 844 -36.91 23.07 -28.61
N ASN A 845 -36.61 22.27 -27.58
CA ASN A 845 -35.23 21.96 -27.19
C ASN A 845 -34.71 20.69 -27.88
N SER A 846 -33.39 20.53 -27.79
CA SER A 846 -32.61 19.76 -28.74
C SER A 846 -31.78 18.69 -28.05
N MET A 847 -32.42 17.84 -27.25
CA MET A 847 -31.77 16.63 -26.73
C MET A 847 -32.08 15.43 -27.62
N PHE A 848 -31.08 14.58 -27.83
CA PHE A 848 -31.19 13.37 -28.67
C PHE A 848 -32.43 12.52 -28.35
N GLU A 849 -32.67 12.24 -27.08
CA GLU A 849 -33.79 11.41 -26.63
C GLU A 849 -35.15 12.05 -26.98
N TRP A 850 -35.22 13.38 -27.03
CA TRP A 850 -36.44 14.10 -27.37
C TRP A 850 -36.72 14.03 -28.87
N TYR A 851 -35.67 14.06 -29.70
CA TYR A 851 -35.81 13.78 -31.13
C TYR A 851 -36.26 12.34 -31.36
N ARG A 852 -35.63 11.39 -30.67
CA ARG A 852 -35.94 9.96 -30.77
C ARG A 852 -37.40 9.62 -30.45
N ASN A 853 -37.94 10.23 -29.39
CA ASN A 853 -39.31 9.97 -28.93
C ASN A 853 -40.37 10.89 -29.56
N SER A 854 -39.96 11.83 -30.44
CA SER A 854 -40.90 12.71 -31.14
C SER A 854 -41.69 11.96 -32.22
N ARG A 855 -42.95 12.38 -32.43
CA ARG A 855 -43.81 11.79 -33.47
C ARG A 855 -43.44 12.27 -34.88
N ILE A 856 -43.11 13.56 -34.99
CA ILE A 856 -42.71 14.25 -36.23
C ILE A 856 -41.64 15.28 -35.90
N CYS A 857 -40.56 15.32 -36.67
CA CYS A 857 -39.57 16.40 -36.65
C CYS A 857 -39.79 17.35 -37.83
N TYR A 858 -40.07 18.62 -37.54
CA TYR A 858 -40.24 19.67 -38.55
C TYR A 858 -38.91 20.39 -38.80
N ILE A 859 -38.41 20.29 -40.03
CA ILE A 859 -37.15 20.89 -40.47
C ILE A 859 -37.44 22.09 -41.37
N PHE A 860 -37.02 23.27 -40.94
CA PHE A 860 -37.18 24.51 -41.71
C PHE A 860 -35.84 24.94 -42.30
N LEU A 861 -35.78 24.99 -43.63
CA LEU A 861 -34.61 25.34 -44.42
C LEU A 861 -34.72 26.79 -44.90
N GLU A 862 -34.30 27.73 -44.05
CA GLU A 862 -34.38 29.18 -44.32
C GLU A 862 -33.63 29.61 -45.60
N ASP A 863 -32.57 28.89 -45.95
CA ASP A 863 -31.66 29.16 -47.07
C ASP A 863 -32.07 28.47 -48.39
N VAL A 864 -33.17 27.72 -48.38
CA VAL A 864 -33.75 27.12 -49.59
C VAL A 864 -34.89 28.00 -50.10
N PRO A 865 -34.78 28.59 -51.30
CA PRO A 865 -35.82 29.46 -51.85
C PRO A 865 -37.07 28.66 -52.24
N SER A 866 -38.20 29.38 -52.31
CA SER A 866 -39.49 28.85 -52.78
C SER A 866 -39.37 28.21 -54.17
N PRO A 867 -40.10 27.12 -54.45
CA PRO A 867 -39.98 26.41 -55.71
C PRO A 867 -40.43 27.28 -56.88
N VAL A 868 -39.62 27.34 -57.93
CA VAL A 868 -39.96 28.01 -59.18
C VAL A 868 -40.48 26.94 -60.14
N LEU A 869 -41.71 27.13 -60.67
CA LEU A 869 -42.40 26.11 -61.50
C LEU A 869 -42.67 24.77 -60.77
N GLY A 870 -42.83 24.80 -59.44
CA GLY A 870 -43.16 23.61 -58.64
C GLY A 870 -41.99 22.65 -58.42
N LYS A 871 -40.74 23.10 -58.66
CA LYS A 871 -39.51 22.41 -58.28
C LYS A 871 -38.61 23.31 -57.44
N HIS A 872 -38.04 22.77 -56.37
CA HIS A 872 -37.02 23.48 -55.58
C HIS A 872 -35.70 23.57 -56.34
N ASN A 873 -34.91 24.62 -56.07
CA ASN A 873 -33.56 24.73 -56.61
C ASN A 873 -32.65 23.67 -55.97
N GLU A 874 -32.27 22.67 -56.77
CA GLU A 874 -31.47 21.51 -56.36
C GLU A 874 -30.13 21.92 -55.73
N GLU A 875 -29.45 22.91 -56.32
CA GLU A 875 -28.14 23.36 -55.84
C GLU A 875 -28.25 24.07 -54.49
N ALA A 876 -29.33 24.84 -54.29
CA ALA A 876 -29.59 25.50 -53.01
C ALA A 876 -30.00 24.49 -51.92
N PHE A 877 -30.75 23.45 -52.27
CA PHE A 877 -31.13 22.39 -51.34
C PHE A 877 -29.94 21.56 -50.85
N CYS A 878 -29.09 21.08 -51.76
CA CYS A 878 -27.90 20.30 -51.40
C CYS A 878 -26.86 21.11 -50.61
N LYS A 879 -26.82 22.44 -50.80
CA LYS A 879 -25.93 23.36 -50.06
C LYS A 879 -26.56 23.92 -48.80
N ALA A 880 -27.77 23.49 -48.42
CA ALA A 880 -28.44 24.02 -47.26
C ALA A 880 -27.60 23.80 -45.99
N ARG A 881 -27.49 24.85 -45.17
CA ARG A 881 -26.76 24.91 -43.90
C ARG A 881 -27.19 23.79 -42.95
N TRP A 882 -28.42 23.32 -43.04
CA TRP A 882 -28.91 22.21 -42.23
C TRP A 882 -28.09 20.91 -42.46
N PHE A 883 -27.66 20.61 -43.69
CA PHE A 883 -26.85 19.41 -43.98
C PHE A 883 -25.40 19.52 -43.49
N THR A 884 -24.89 20.74 -43.30
CA THR A 884 -23.49 20.99 -42.94
C THR A 884 -23.28 21.28 -41.45
N ARG A 885 -24.32 21.41 -40.62
CA ARG A 885 -24.16 21.63 -39.17
C ARG A 885 -24.02 20.32 -38.39
N GLY A 886 -23.21 20.31 -37.33
CA GLY A 886 -23.01 19.12 -36.48
C GLY A 886 -24.28 18.64 -35.77
N TRP A 887 -24.92 19.51 -34.98
CA TRP A 887 -26.10 19.18 -34.16
C TRP A 887 -27.33 18.69 -34.94
N THR A 888 -27.45 19.04 -36.22
CA THR A 888 -28.58 18.59 -37.06
C THR A 888 -28.49 17.12 -37.45
N LEU A 889 -27.35 16.45 -37.19
CA LEU A 889 -27.21 15.01 -37.42
C LEU A 889 -28.16 14.21 -36.52
N GLN A 890 -28.34 14.66 -35.28
CA GLN A 890 -29.30 14.06 -34.35
C GLN A 890 -30.74 14.27 -34.81
N GLU A 891 -31.06 15.45 -35.34
CA GLU A 891 -32.38 15.78 -35.88
C GLU A 891 -32.75 14.92 -37.10
N PHE A 892 -31.75 14.47 -37.84
CA PHE A 892 -31.93 13.66 -39.04
C PHE A 892 -32.11 12.18 -38.73
N ILE A 893 -31.28 11.65 -37.83
CA ILE A 893 -31.19 10.21 -37.53
C ILE A 893 -32.19 9.79 -36.46
N ALA A 894 -32.37 10.59 -35.39
CA ALA A 894 -33.11 10.15 -34.21
C ALA A 894 -34.64 10.07 -34.40
N PRO A 895 -35.33 11.06 -35.00
CA PRO A 895 -36.78 11.01 -35.17
C PRO A 895 -37.23 9.93 -36.13
N ILE A 896 -38.41 9.35 -35.91
CA ILE A 896 -38.99 8.34 -36.82
C ILE A 896 -39.48 8.97 -38.12
N ASN A 897 -40.17 10.12 -38.05
CA ASN A 897 -40.67 10.84 -39.23
C ASN A 897 -40.10 12.26 -39.31
N ILE A 898 -39.67 12.69 -40.50
CA ILE A 898 -39.10 14.02 -40.76
C ILE A 898 -39.84 14.73 -41.90
N LYS A 899 -40.23 16.00 -41.71
CA LYS A 899 -40.81 16.82 -42.78
C LYS A 899 -39.97 18.06 -43.04
N LEU A 900 -39.49 18.20 -44.28
CA LEU A 900 -38.66 19.33 -44.71
C LEU A 900 -39.52 20.42 -45.36
N PHE A 901 -39.26 21.67 -44.96
CA PHE A 901 -39.92 22.87 -45.46
C PHE A 901 -38.90 23.88 -45.94
N ASP A 902 -39.19 24.57 -47.05
CA ASP A 902 -38.37 25.66 -47.57
C ASP A 902 -38.56 26.99 -46.80
N SER A 903 -37.93 28.06 -47.27
CA SER A 903 -38.05 29.41 -46.71
C SER A 903 -39.48 29.99 -46.70
N SER A 904 -40.40 29.44 -47.50
CA SER A 904 -41.82 29.84 -47.59
C SER A 904 -42.78 28.88 -46.89
N TRP A 905 -42.26 27.88 -46.17
CA TRP A 905 -43.02 26.80 -45.52
C TRP A 905 -43.82 25.92 -46.50
N GLU A 906 -43.35 25.81 -47.74
CA GLU A 906 -43.80 24.76 -48.64
C GLU A 906 -43.02 23.48 -48.39
N MET A 907 -43.73 22.35 -48.35
CA MET A 907 -43.15 21.04 -48.09
C MET A 907 -42.37 20.56 -49.31
N VAL A 908 -41.11 20.18 -49.10
CA VAL A 908 -40.27 19.57 -50.13
C VAL A 908 -40.82 18.18 -50.45
N LYS A 909 -41.10 17.90 -51.73
CA LYS A 909 -41.69 16.62 -52.17
C LYS A 909 -40.62 15.67 -52.70
N SER A 910 -40.91 14.37 -52.69
CA SER A 910 -39.99 13.34 -53.20
C SER A 910 -39.61 13.52 -54.68
N THR A 911 -40.48 14.15 -55.47
CA THR A 911 -40.25 14.47 -56.89
C THR A 911 -39.19 15.55 -57.11
N ASP A 912 -38.79 16.28 -56.07
CA ASP A 912 -37.76 17.32 -56.13
C ASP A 912 -36.34 16.76 -55.93
N CYS A 913 -36.21 15.47 -55.62
CA CYS A 913 -34.93 14.81 -55.27
C CYS A 913 -34.48 13.70 -56.23
N SER A 914 -35.15 13.52 -57.38
CA SER A 914 -34.83 12.45 -58.35
C SER A 914 -33.44 12.55 -59.01
N PHE A 915 -32.63 13.56 -58.67
CA PHE A 915 -31.31 13.83 -59.23
C PHE A 915 -30.15 13.75 -58.22
N ILE A 916 -30.40 13.61 -56.92
CA ILE A 916 -29.33 13.53 -55.89
C ILE A 916 -28.46 12.28 -56.11
N ALA A 917 -29.00 11.24 -56.77
CA ALA A 917 -28.27 10.06 -57.21
C ALA A 917 -27.08 10.33 -58.16
N GLY A 918 -26.98 11.50 -58.80
CA GLY A 918 -25.93 11.79 -59.79
C GLY A 918 -24.71 12.58 -59.28
N HIS A 919 -24.75 13.17 -58.08
CA HIS A 919 -23.69 14.10 -57.63
C HIS A 919 -22.63 13.48 -56.69
N PHE A 920 -22.85 12.26 -56.20
CA PHE A 920 -21.95 11.61 -55.24
C PHE A 920 -21.44 10.22 -55.67
N THR A 921 -21.78 9.75 -56.87
CA THR A 921 -21.27 8.48 -57.43
C THR A 921 -20.29 8.75 -58.56
N THR A 922 -19.01 8.42 -58.34
CA THR A 922 -18.11 8.03 -59.43
C THR A 922 -18.67 6.80 -60.13
N GLU A 923 -18.78 6.92 -61.46
CA GLU A 923 -19.06 5.89 -62.48
C GLU A 923 -19.37 4.46 -61.97
N GLU A 924 -20.64 4.07 -61.98
CA GLU A 924 -21.10 2.72 -62.34
C GLU A 924 -22.64 2.68 -62.57
N GLU A 925 -23.09 1.73 -63.37
CA GLU A 925 -24.31 1.76 -64.20
C GLU A 925 -25.69 1.96 -63.51
N PRO A 926 -26.65 2.59 -64.22
CA PRO A 926 -28.05 2.69 -63.80
C PRO A 926 -28.85 1.50 -64.33
N SER A 927 -29.07 0.46 -63.52
CA SER A 927 -30.11 -0.50 -63.83
C SER A 927 -30.89 -0.98 -62.61
N SER A 928 -32.21 -0.77 -62.69
CA SER A 928 -33.27 -1.40 -61.91
C SER A 928 -33.37 -1.04 -60.41
N ARG A 929 -34.19 -0.02 -60.11
CA ARG A 929 -35.40 -0.23 -59.28
C ARG A 929 -36.29 1.01 -59.24
N LEU A 930 -37.54 0.78 -59.65
CA LEU A 930 -38.69 1.65 -59.60
C LEU A 930 -39.01 1.98 -58.13
N TYR A 931 -38.57 3.13 -57.60
CA TYR A 931 -38.98 3.58 -56.25
C TYR A 931 -40.31 4.33 -56.32
N ARG A 932 -41.31 3.81 -55.60
CA ARG A 932 -42.62 4.45 -55.39
C ARG A 932 -42.45 5.69 -54.53
N ALA A 933 -43.14 6.76 -54.91
CA ALA A 933 -43.18 8.08 -54.29
C ALA A 933 -43.76 8.16 -52.85
N SER A 934 -43.72 7.09 -52.05
CA SER A 934 -44.36 7.05 -50.72
C SER A 934 -43.41 7.10 -49.52
N HIS A 935 -42.08 7.12 -49.73
CA HIS A 935 -41.11 7.03 -48.62
C HIS A 935 -39.89 7.96 -48.79
N PHE A 936 -40.13 9.23 -49.11
CA PHE A 936 -39.10 10.28 -49.21
C PHE A 936 -38.08 10.26 -48.06
N GLU A 937 -38.57 10.05 -46.83
CA GLU A 937 -37.77 10.08 -45.60
C GLU A 937 -36.84 8.86 -45.45
N ARG A 938 -37.23 7.68 -45.98
CA ARG A 938 -36.37 6.48 -46.00
C ARG A 938 -35.30 6.59 -47.07
N ASP A 939 -35.68 7.03 -48.27
CA ASP A 939 -34.76 7.16 -49.40
C ASP A 939 -33.68 8.23 -49.11
N LEU A 940 -34.05 9.34 -48.43
CA LEU A 940 -33.10 10.38 -48.03
C LEU A 940 -32.08 9.87 -47.00
N LEU A 941 -32.52 9.16 -45.95
CA LEU A 941 -31.61 8.61 -44.93
C LEU A 941 -30.71 7.52 -45.51
N GLN A 942 -31.27 6.59 -46.28
CA GLN A 942 -30.51 5.51 -46.93
C GLN A 942 -29.49 6.07 -47.92
N HIS A 943 -29.82 7.15 -48.63
CA HIS A 943 -28.88 7.81 -49.53
C HIS A 943 -27.71 8.50 -48.80
N PHE A 944 -27.97 9.20 -47.69
CA PHE A 944 -26.93 9.91 -46.94
C PHE A 944 -26.07 9.00 -46.05
N THR A 945 -26.64 7.89 -45.56
CA THR A 945 -26.00 7.06 -44.53
C THR A 945 -25.68 5.64 -44.98
N GLY A 946 -26.31 5.15 -46.05
CA GLY A 946 -26.21 3.77 -46.53
C GLY A 946 -26.99 2.75 -45.71
N ILE A 947 -27.73 3.17 -44.67
CA ILE A 947 -28.42 2.28 -43.71
C ILE A 947 -29.93 2.57 -43.70
N ASP A 948 -30.75 1.53 -43.53
CA ASP A 948 -32.20 1.71 -43.32
C ASP A 948 -32.47 2.30 -41.92
N ARG A 949 -33.50 3.13 -41.81
CA ARG A 949 -33.88 3.83 -40.58
C ARG A 949 -34.19 2.88 -39.41
N ASN A 950 -34.55 1.63 -39.68
CA ASN A 950 -34.78 0.65 -38.62
C ASN A 950 -33.47 0.03 -38.06
N ASP A 951 -32.34 0.18 -38.76
CA ASP A 951 -31.09 -0.49 -38.47
C ASP A 951 -30.00 0.45 -37.92
N TRP A 952 -30.26 1.75 -37.74
CA TRP A 952 -29.24 2.72 -37.29
C TRP A 952 -28.62 2.36 -35.93
N GLY A 953 -29.38 1.72 -35.03
CA GLY A 953 -28.89 1.26 -33.72
C GLY A 953 -27.82 0.17 -33.81
N SER A 954 -27.62 -0.42 -34.99
CA SER A 954 -26.55 -1.39 -35.29
C SER A 954 -25.34 -0.78 -36.00
N ALA A 955 -25.34 0.54 -36.25
CA ALA A 955 -24.25 1.21 -36.95
C ALA A 955 -22.98 1.24 -36.09
N ASP A 956 -21.87 0.79 -36.68
CA ASP A 956 -20.57 0.81 -36.02
C ASP A 956 -20.08 2.26 -35.77
N VAL A 957 -19.29 2.46 -34.72
CA VAL A 957 -18.71 3.76 -34.35
C VAL A 957 -18.03 4.47 -35.53
N PRO A 958 -17.19 3.82 -36.36
CA PRO A 958 -16.55 4.49 -37.50
C PRO A 958 -17.55 5.02 -38.53
N THR A 959 -18.68 4.33 -38.70
CA THR A 959 -19.75 4.74 -39.61
C THR A 959 -20.43 6.01 -39.11
N ILE A 960 -20.75 6.07 -37.81
CA ILE A 960 -21.31 7.28 -37.19
C ILE A 960 -20.34 8.46 -37.30
N LEU A 961 -19.05 8.22 -37.06
CA LEU A 961 -18.00 9.24 -37.22
C LEU A 961 -17.86 9.72 -38.67
N SER A 962 -18.06 8.85 -39.66
CA SER A 962 -18.03 9.24 -41.08
C SER A 962 -19.15 10.21 -41.44
N TRP A 963 -20.34 10.08 -40.84
CA TRP A 963 -21.47 11.00 -41.07
C TRP A 963 -21.25 12.38 -40.45
N ALA A 964 -20.44 12.44 -39.40
CA ALA A 964 -20.00 13.68 -38.79
C ALA A 964 -18.90 14.37 -39.60
N ALA A 965 -18.26 13.66 -40.55
CA ALA A 965 -16.98 14.08 -41.09
C ALA A 965 -16.98 15.43 -41.82
N ASN A 966 -18.02 15.66 -42.62
CA ASN A 966 -18.14 16.88 -43.42
C ASN A 966 -18.97 17.97 -42.74
N ARG A 967 -19.26 17.84 -41.44
CA ARG A 967 -20.09 18.78 -40.69
C ARG A 967 -19.24 19.80 -39.94
N ARG A 968 -19.82 20.97 -39.66
CA ARG A 968 -19.20 22.10 -38.98
C ARG A 968 -20.01 22.50 -37.75
N THR A 969 -19.32 22.91 -36.70
CA THR A 969 -19.91 23.40 -35.44
C THR A 969 -19.45 24.83 -35.16
N SER A 970 -20.23 25.57 -34.38
CA SER A 970 -19.91 26.96 -34.05
C SER A 970 -18.83 27.04 -32.96
N ARG A 971 -18.80 26.09 -32.03
CA ARG A 971 -17.72 25.88 -31.06
C ARG A 971 -16.96 24.60 -31.42
N LEU A 972 -15.68 24.53 -31.10
CA LEU A 972 -14.85 23.36 -31.45
C LEU A 972 -15.29 22.12 -30.67
N GLU A 973 -15.59 22.28 -29.38
CA GLU A 973 -16.03 21.22 -28.49
C GLU A 973 -17.40 20.62 -28.88
N ASP A 974 -18.26 21.39 -29.55
CA ASP A 974 -19.57 20.93 -30.04
C ASP A 974 -19.45 19.81 -31.08
N MET A 975 -18.28 19.64 -31.72
CA MET A 975 -18.03 18.51 -32.63
C MET A 975 -18.10 17.18 -31.88
N ALA A 976 -17.67 17.15 -30.62
CA ALA A 976 -17.78 15.97 -29.77
C ALA A 976 -19.19 15.86 -29.15
N TYR A 977 -19.72 16.97 -28.67
CA TYR A 977 -20.99 16.97 -27.94
C TYR A 977 -22.19 16.62 -28.81
N CYS A 978 -22.16 16.98 -30.10
CA CYS A 978 -23.22 16.60 -31.03
C CYS A 978 -23.27 15.10 -31.35
N LEU A 979 -22.31 14.30 -30.88
CA LEU A 979 -22.25 12.85 -31.09
C LEU A 979 -22.65 12.02 -29.86
N LEU A 980 -22.83 12.65 -28.70
CA LEU A 980 -23.08 11.95 -27.43
C LEU A 980 -24.30 11.04 -27.48
N GLY A 981 -25.42 11.55 -28.01
CA GLY A 981 -26.65 10.76 -28.13
C GLY A 981 -26.55 9.64 -29.17
N LEU A 982 -25.81 9.87 -30.25
CA LEU A 982 -25.64 8.90 -31.35
C LEU A 982 -24.73 7.73 -30.95
N LEU A 983 -23.70 8.00 -30.16
CA LEU A 983 -22.77 7.00 -29.64
C LEU A 983 -23.21 6.42 -28.28
N ASP A 984 -24.33 6.93 -27.74
CA ASP A 984 -24.88 6.60 -26.42
C ASP A 984 -23.81 6.71 -25.31
N VAL A 985 -23.13 7.86 -25.29
CA VAL A 985 -22.07 8.21 -24.34
C VAL A 985 -22.57 9.31 -23.41
N LYS A 986 -22.28 9.18 -22.11
CA LYS A 986 -22.60 10.18 -21.08
C LYS A 986 -21.30 10.79 -20.56
N MET A 987 -21.03 12.04 -20.90
CA MET A 987 -19.91 12.81 -20.35
C MET A 987 -20.33 14.26 -20.06
N PRO A 988 -19.69 14.92 -19.07
CA PRO A 988 -19.94 16.33 -18.79
C PRO A 988 -19.55 17.26 -19.95
N LEU A 989 -20.43 18.19 -20.29
CA LEU A 989 -20.19 19.30 -21.22
C LEU A 989 -19.35 20.37 -20.52
N LEU A 990 -18.09 20.52 -20.93
CA LEU A 990 -17.16 21.56 -20.50
C LEU A 990 -16.93 22.54 -21.66
N TYR A 991 -17.68 23.64 -21.70
CA TYR A 991 -17.45 24.70 -22.69
C TYR A 991 -16.18 25.48 -22.36
N GLY A 992 -15.30 25.66 -23.35
CA GLY A 992 -13.96 26.23 -23.20
C GLY A 992 -12.81 25.21 -23.24
N GLU A 993 -13.08 23.90 -23.36
CA GLU A 993 -12.03 22.88 -23.50
C GLU A 993 -11.50 22.71 -24.95
N GLY A 994 -12.15 23.34 -25.93
CA GLY A 994 -11.74 23.33 -27.33
C GLY A 994 -11.69 21.93 -27.95
N SER A 995 -10.59 21.61 -28.62
CA SER A 995 -10.40 20.30 -29.28
C SER A 995 -10.28 19.12 -28.31
N ASN A 996 -10.05 19.35 -27.01
CA ASN A 996 -9.91 18.28 -26.01
C ASN A 996 -11.23 17.53 -25.71
N ALA A 997 -12.37 18.07 -26.12
CA ALA A 997 -13.66 17.41 -25.98
C ALA A 997 -13.74 16.09 -26.78
N PHE A 998 -13.11 16.07 -27.97
CA PHE A 998 -13.19 14.93 -28.88
C PHE A 998 -12.35 13.72 -28.42
N PRO A 999 -11.11 13.89 -27.92
CA PRO A 999 -10.38 12.83 -27.23
C PRO A 999 -11.15 12.24 -26.04
N ARG A 1000 -11.80 13.07 -25.22
CA ARG A 1000 -12.62 12.59 -24.09
C ARG A 1000 -13.82 11.76 -24.55
N LEU A 1001 -14.52 12.20 -25.60
CA LEU A 1001 -15.58 11.41 -26.23
C LEU A 1001 -15.05 10.05 -26.67
N LEU A 1002 -13.91 10.02 -27.36
CA LEU A 1002 -13.31 8.78 -27.84
C LEU A 1002 -12.93 7.85 -26.67
N GLU A 1003 -12.36 8.38 -25.59
CA GLU A 1003 -12.02 7.61 -24.40
C GLU A 1003 -13.26 6.92 -23.80
N GLU A 1004 -14.39 7.62 -23.72
CA GLU A 1004 -15.64 7.05 -23.24
C GLU A 1004 -16.23 6.00 -24.20
N VAL A 1005 -16.10 6.19 -25.52
CA VAL A 1005 -16.47 5.18 -26.52
C VAL A 1005 -15.61 3.91 -26.41
N ILE A 1006 -14.31 4.08 -26.15
CA ILE A 1006 -13.35 2.97 -25.96
C ILE A 1006 -13.69 2.19 -24.69
N LYS A 1007 -14.01 2.87 -23.60
CA LYS A 1007 -14.46 2.20 -22.35
C LYS A 1007 -15.70 1.34 -22.56
N LYS A 1008 -16.55 1.70 -23.52
CA LYS A 1008 -17.81 1.02 -23.83
C LYS A 1008 -17.67 -0.17 -24.80
N SER A 1009 -16.65 -0.20 -25.67
CA SER A 1009 -16.54 -1.19 -26.76
C SER A 1009 -15.20 -1.96 -26.76
N ASN A 1010 -15.25 -3.30 -26.76
CA ASN A 1010 -14.09 -4.21 -26.72
C ASN A 1010 -13.55 -4.63 -28.11
N SER A 1011 -13.88 -3.91 -29.18
CA SER A 1011 -13.67 -4.37 -30.56
C SER A 1011 -12.62 -3.58 -31.35
N HIS A 1012 -11.82 -4.31 -32.14
CA HIS A 1012 -10.63 -3.91 -32.90
C HIS A 1012 -10.82 -2.81 -33.99
N GLY A 1013 -12.00 -2.18 -34.10
CA GLY A 1013 -12.25 -1.03 -35.00
C GLY A 1013 -11.60 0.29 -34.56
N MET A 1014 -11.07 0.32 -33.33
CA MET A 1014 -10.41 1.45 -32.68
C MET A 1014 -9.15 1.94 -33.42
N LEU A 1015 -8.41 1.03 -34.08
CA LEU A 1015 -7.21 1.36 -34.85
C LEU A 1015 -7.55 2.10 -36.17
N ALA A 1016 -8.73 1.84 -36.75
CA ALA A 1016 -9.18 2.57 -37.94
C ALA A 1016 -9.68 3.98 -37.60
N ALA A 1017 -10.33 4.16 -36.44
CA ALA A 1017 -10.72 5.47 -35.92
C ALA A 1017 -9.49 6.36 -35.62
N TRP A 1018 -8.39 5.76 -35.12
CA TRP A 1018 -7.12 6.46 -34.91
C TRP A 1018 -6.50 7.00 -36.22
N TYR A 1019 -6.65 6.28 -37.33
CA TYR A 1019 -6.21 6.76 -38.66
C TYR A 1019 -7.13 7.84 -39.25
N GLY A 1020 -8.44 7.80 -39.01
CA GLY A 1020 -9.39 8.82 -39.46
C GLY A 1020 -9.21 10.18 -38.76
N ILE A 1021 -8.85 10.18 -37.47
CA ILE A 1021 -8.69 11.40 -36.66
C ILE A 1021 -7.46 12.23 -37.09
N ARG A 1022 -6.38 11.59 -37.55
CA ARG A 1022 -5.23 12.29 -38.14
C ARG A 1022 -5.57 13.05 -39.45
N MET A 1023 -6.66 12.68 -40.11
CA MET A 1023 -7.14 13.38 -41.31
C MET A 1023 -7.95 14.63 -40.93
N PHE A 1024 -8.72 14.54 -39.84
CA PHE A 1024 -9.54 15.64 -39.30
C PHE A 1024 -8.72 16.79 -38.70
N GLU A 1025 -7.63 16.47 -37.98
CA GLU A 1025 -6.72 17.50 -37.44
C GLU A 1025 -6.02 18.32 -38.52
N ARG A 1026 -5.85 17.79 -39.75
CA ARG A 1026 -5.23 18.55 -40.85
C ARG A 1026 -6.14 19.64 -41.42
N GLU A 1027 -7.45 19.43 -41.47
CA GLU A 1027 -8.38 20.40 -42.06
C GLU A 1027 -8.72 21.57 -41.12
N ILE A 1028 -8.62 21.40 -39.81
CA ILE A 1028 -8.89 22.48 -38.84
C ILE A 1028 -7.70 23.45 -38.72
N HIS A 1029 -6.49 23.03 -39.11
CA HIS A 1029 -5.27 23.84 -39.04
C HIS A 1029 -4.97 24.70 -40.29
N GLU A 1030 -5.75 24.58 -41.37
CA GLU A 1030 -5.66 25.50 -42.51
C GLU A 1030 -6.57 26.72 -42.29
N ASP A 1031 -5.95 27.81 -41.86
CA ASP A 1031 -6.51 29.17 -41.76
C ASP A 1031 -7.12 29.62 -43.12
N PRO A 1032 -8.45 29.83 -43.24
CA PRO A 1032 -9.01 30.50 -44.40
C PRO A 1032 -8.83 32.00 -44.20
N SER A 1033 -7.61 32.48 -44.45
CA SER A 1033 -7.40 33.91 -44.70
C SER A 1033 -8.40 34.39 -45.77
N PRO A 1034 -9.03 35.57 -45.61
CA PRO A 1034 -9.97 36.06 -46.59
C PRO A 1034 -9.20 36.40 -47.88
N ARG A 1035 -9.43 35.66 -48.96
CA ARG A 1035 -9.07 36.11 -50.30
C ARG A 1035 -9.81 37.42 -50.57
N ARG A 1036 -9.07 38.53 -50.50
CA ARG A 1036 -9.50 39.82 -51.06
C ARG A 1036 -9.47 39.69 -52.58
N ALA A 1037 -10.59 40.11 -53.18
CA ALA A 1037 -10.89 40.26 -54.61
C ALA A 1037 -11.04 38.97 -55.43
#